data_AF-A0A853I6U0-F1
#
_entry.id   AF-A0A853I6U0-F1
#
_cell.length_a   1.000
_cell.length_b   1.000
_cell.length_c   1.000
_cell.angle_alpha   90.00
_cell.angle_beta   90.00
_cell.angle_gamma   90.00
#
_symmetry.space_group_name_H-M   'P 1'
#
loop_
_entity.id
_entity.type
_entity.pdbx_description
1 polymer ?
#
loop_
_entity_poly.entity_id
_entity_poly.type
_entity_poly.pdbx_seq_one_letter_code
_entity_poly.pdbx_strand_id
1 'polypeptide(L)'
;MKKSSLISAINLYTVFALNLVAMEVAAAGNAKYQQLNVGHSGQCLTVKQLPVRNGSAVTLAECENLTSQLWHQDLRGRIRPQVATNFCLEAGRYPQNGSETFVWQCHQGTHQKWSAVSGVYQNKANPRMVLDASGSEPGKVITYTYHGGSNQRWQSIVSTTEPTGSTGGNQTIEQSSQVSIYKHCGFNGYQVNLAPGRYTLSQLRRLGMRNDDISSIKVPKGMSAELYEHDNFKGRRWNFTGKNRCFVANGLNDIVSSLIITTDQTNKPTVPTVDTTALKNKVKQAKKVIKQANTGVANGQFYPNDVATLTSILNSAESLLNKTKLTQTTVDEAVSSLNEASKLLSTQQISHLADLATLYKNIDKIEYAGSGISQLSAYNFNGFLVHAKSPDQGKGTIAAGRYGEGRMMVFGRELHSYLSSLKNSSTNADMTQFVRNSLHWLTERNQNNYAKVVASSNEKLNVLVQWWYGDFDENFQINSHRINNIISNKVLFNPAVYPVAIVNPRIEDPKEAEILANYVKQGGSLMMGHQVWNWDINFKAAEGQDLIAKAGIIWKGTWHWTDSISSKPDFQQLLEANLSNRFKWFKAIEEGKEPLPYSKQQSKEAETFDKTVISAASALANLPNSAMNNLGLSEDSQTKAIKYKLYNINSKPYTKIMAYLDSATKSLKPNQKPANGYEQLGTVQADAAKVTETINFDFNQQHSSWVKTSVTNPYWLSTGLYAKAGDNIVITVNSPSDSHIKAGQPSQIEVRVNGHTDNIATTKNKDSWPRPPQVSFTQKLNVGKNVINNPYGGLIYFTTESKHYRNAQAQLIVQGAVKAPYFKLGKHSNSDWNSTIKHYPAPWGEIHSGNMIVLLPKDQLQEISDVETYAKTWQQITNNTYKLMGLTTDGAIPHRTPSLPNRYHVDLTISAGWMHSGYPIMAYLPAKLQKLDNVKSWGPYHEVGHNYQQRDWMLPGTVEVTNNLFSLYQQEQFGQANRIAQTYKKVAGLLEEGQGWDDITGPFERLVFYHQLTLAYGWDFYTQLYTKTREYYHQRGYAKAKNQSAADYLLITGSAIAKEDLRGFFEKWKIEVSENAKQQVAHMELPKPKKPLWQYGI
;
A
#
# COMPACT_ATOMS: atom_id res chain seq x y z
N MET A 1 -51.93 -16.48 -0.86
CA MET A 1 -52.88 -17.19 -1.75
C MET A 1 -52.38 -17.00 -3.18
N LYS A 2 -51.74 -18.04 -3.75
CA LYS A 2 -52.22 -18.97 -4.80
C LYS A 2 -52.37 -18.30 -6.19
N LYS A 3 -51.44 -18.56 -7.13
CA LYS A 3 -51.44 -19.58 -8.24
C LYS A 3 -51.87 -18.89 -9.56
N SER A 4 -51.32 -19.08 -10.75
CA SER A 4 -50.69 -20.20 -11.47
C SER A 4 -49.86 -19.63 -12.66
N SER A 5 -48.59 -19.97 -12.95
CA SER A 5 -47.99 -21.20 -13.51
C SER A 5 -48.33 -21.55 -14.98
N LEU A 6 -47.26 -21.65 -15.79
CA LEU A 6 -47.02 -22.39 -17.06
C LEU A 6 -47.52 -21.77 -18.39
N ILE A 7 -46.56 -21.35 -19.24
CA ILE A 7 -46.21 -21.99 -20.53
C ILE A 7 -44.69 -21.88 -20.73
N SER A 8 -44.17 -22.93 -21.37
CA SER A 8 -42.81 -23.44 -21.43
C SER A 8 -41.73 -22.55 -22.07
N ALA A 9 -40.52 -22.81 -21.60
CA ALA A 9 -39.25 -22.44 -22.20
C ALA A 9 -39.16 -22.81 -23.69
N ILE A 10 -38.66 -21.88 -24.50
CA ILE A 10 -37.70 -22.04 -25.61
C ILE A 10 -37.43 -20.62 -26.17
N ASN A 11 -36.15 -20.37 -26.51
CA ASN A 11 -35.58 -19.16 -27.14
C ASN A 11 -35.08 -18.03 -26.23
N LEU A 12 -34.06 -18.36 -25.42
CA LEU A 12 -33.09 -17.39 -24.91
C LEU A 12 -31.66 -17.94 -25.04
N TYR A 13 -31.20 -18.22 -26.27
CA TYR A 13 -29.80 -18.65 -26.50
C TYR A 13 -29.15 -18.12 -27.79
N THR A 14 -29.81 -17.30 -28.61
CA THR A 14 -29.29 -16.99 -29.96
C THR A 14 -28.75 -15.58 -30.17
N VAL A 15 -28.85 -14.64 -29.22
CA VAL A 15 -28.34 -13.26 -29.42
C VAL A 15 -27.11 -12.92 -28.56
N PHE A 16 -26.77 -13.73 -27.55
CA PHE A 16 -25.53 -13.56 -26.78
C PHE A 16 -24.31 -14.29 -27.37
N ALA A 17 -24.50 -15.09 -28.43
CA ALA A 17 -23.43 -15.89 -29.04
C ALA A 17 -22.60 -15.16 -30.11
N LEU A 18 -23.02 -14.00 -30.60
CA LEU A 18 -22.36 -13.34 -31.74
C LEU A 18 -21.33 -12.26 -31.37
N ASN A 19 -21.31 -11.74 -30.14
CA ASN A 19 -20.29 -10.77 -29.69
C ASN A 19 -19.27 -11.34 -28.69
N LEU A 20 -19.42 -12.59 -28.23
CA LEU A 20 -18.36 -13.28 -27.46
C LEU A 20 -17.33 -13.97 -28.37
N VAL A 21 -17.69 -14.32 -29.60
CA VAL A 21 -16.77 -15.01 -30.53
C VAL A 21 -15.68 -14.06 -31.05
N ALA A 22 -15.96 -12.75 -31.18
CA ALA A 22 -14.97 -11.79 -31.67
C ALA A 22 -13.84 -11.45 -30.67
N MET A 23 -14.08 -11.58 -29.35
CA MET A 23 -13.06 -11.28 -28.33
C MET A 23 -12.15 -12.46 -28.00
N GLU A 24 -12.57 -13.72 -28.19
CA GLU A 24 -11.68 -14.87 -28.00
C GLU A 24 -10.78 -15.15 -29.23
N VAL A 25 -11.18 -14.74 -30.44
CA VAL A 25 -10.34 -14.91 -31.64
C VAL A 25 -9.09 -14.02 -31.60
N ALA A 26 -9.15 -12.86 -30.93
CA ALA A 26 -8.00 -11.96 -30.80
C ALA A 26 -6.93 -12.42 -29.78
N ALA A 27 -7.28 -13.30 -28.83
CA ALA A 27 -6.34 -13.83 -27.83
C ALA A 27 -5.67 -15.15 -28.25
N ALA A 28 -6.11 -15.77 -29.35
CA ALA A 28 -5.57 -17.04 -29.85
C ALA A 28 -4.26 -16.86 -30.67
N GLY A 29 -3.87 -15.64 -31.00
CA GLY A 29 -2.76 -15.37 -31.94
C GLY A 29 -1.33 -15.57 -31.41
N ASN A 30 -1.10 -16.04 -30.19
CA ASN A 30 0.27 -16.24 -29.68
C ASN A 30 0.43 -17.28 -28.54
N ALA A 31 -0.48 -18.26 -28.42
CA ALA A 31 -0.29 -19.37 -27.47
C ALA A 31 0.73 -20.38 -28.03
N LYS A 32 1.86 -20.56 -27.35
CA LYS A 32 2.84 -21.62 -27.70
C LYS A 32 2.31 -22.97 -27.22
N TYR A 33 1.82 -23.78 -28.16
CA TYR A 33 1.44 -25.17 -27.93
C TYR A 33 2.65 -26.10 -28.08
N GLN A 34 2.70 -27.14 -27.25
CA GLN A 34 3.84 -28.06 -27.14
C GLN A 34 3.34 -29.48 -26.95
N GLN A 35 4.09 -30.46 -27.45
CA GLN A 35 3.84 -31.87 -27.11
C GLN A 35 4.43 -32.18 -25.73
N LEU A 36 3.72 -32.99 -24.94
CA LEU A 36 4.18 -33.45 -23.62
C LEU A 36 4.54 -34.94 -23.70
N ASN A 37 5.84 -35.26 -23.74
CA ASN A 37 6.33 -36.64 -23.80
C ASN A 37 6.66 -37.17 -22.41
N VAL A 38 6.22 -38.38 -22.09
CA VAL A 38 6.58 -39.02 -20.82
C VAL A 38 7.93 -39.72 -20.92
N GLY A 39 8.77 -39.57 -19.90
CA GLY A 39 10.18 -39.97 -19.92
C GLY A 39 10.44 -41.47 -19.99
N HIS A 40 9.48 -42.32 -19.62
CA HIS A 40 9.65 -43.78 -19.64
C HIS A 40 9.42 -44.41 -21.03
N SER A 41 8.46 -43.90 -21.80
CA SER A 41 8.10 -44.45 -23.12
C SER A 41 8.33 -43.48 -24.28
N GLY A 42 8.59 -42.20 -24.00
CA GLY A 42 8.70 -41.14 -25.00
C GLY A 42 7.36 -40.78 -25.68
N GLN A 43 6.26 -41.42 -25.29
CA GLN A 43 4.93 -41.21 -25.87
C GLN A 43 4.30 -39.90 -25.42
N CYS A 44 3.44 -39.35 -26.26
CA CYS A 44 2.80 -38.05 -26.06
C CYS A 44 1.45 -38.17 -25.34
N LEU A 45 1.20 -37.23 -24.42
CA LEU A 45 -0.12 -37.02 -23.83
C LEU A 45 -1.13 -36.67 -24.93
N THR A 46 -2.17 -37.49 -25.09
CA THR A 46 -3.10 -37.43 -26.22
C THR A 46 -4.55 -37.45 -25.74
N VAL A 47 -5.40 -36.55 -26.25
CA VAL A 47 -6.85 -36.64 -26.04
C VAL A 47 -7.42 -37.79 -26.89
N LYS A 48 -7.95 -38.83 -26.22
CA LYS A 48 -8.34 -40.10 -26.86
C LYS A 48 -9.64 -40.03 -27.66
N GLN A 49 -10.56 -39.15 -27.27
CA GLN A 49 -11.91 -39.08 -27.84
C GLN A 49 -12.14 -37.75 -28.56
N LEU A 50 -12.50 -37.82 -29.84
CA LEU A 50 -12.95 -36.69 -30.67
C LEU A 50 -14.37 -36.96 -31.18
N PRO A 51 -15.30 -35.97 -31.13
CA PRO A 51 -15.14 -34.62 -30.59
C PRO A 51 -15.00 -34.59 -29.06
N VAL A 52 -14.25 -33.61 -28.53
CA VAL A 52 -13.98 -33.49 -27.10
C VAL A 52 -15.26 -33.13 -26.33
N ARG A 53 -15.52 -33.86 -25.23
CA ARG A 53 -16.63 -33.63 -24.30
C ARG A 53 -16.12 -33.68 -22.85
N ASN A 54 -16.94 -33.23 -21.91
CA ASN A 54 -16.60 -33.32 -20.49
C ASN A 54 -16.38 -34.79 -20.10
N GLY A 55 -15.19 -35.10 -19.59
CA GLY A 55 -14.81 -36.47 -19.24
C GLY A 55 -14.10 -37.25 -20.35
N SER A 56 -13.80 -36.63 -21.51
CA SER A 56 -13.00 -37.29 -22.54
C SER A 56 -11.62 -37.68 -21.99
N ALA A 57 -11.30 -38.97 -22.09
CA ALA A 57 -10.08 -39.53 -21.53
C ALA A 57 -8.81 -39.00 -22.23
N VAL A 58 -7.71 -38.93 -21.47
CA VAL A 58 -6.36 -38.74 -22.02
C VAL A 58 -5.58 -40.05 -21.95
N THR A 59 -4.71 -40.28 -22.93
CA THR A 59 -3.94 -41.52 -23.09
C THR A 59 -2.52 -41.20 -23.58
N LEU A 60 -1.66 -42.21 -23.63
CA LEU A 60 -0.35 -42.11 -24.28
C LEU A 60 -0.44 -42.69 -25.69
N ALA A 61 0.05 -41.95 -26.67
CA ALA A 61 0.18 -42.40 -28.05
C ALA A 61 1.53 -42.00 -28.65
N GLU A 62 1.89 -42.55 -29.80
CA GLU A 62 3.07 -42.11 -30.54
C GLU A 62 2.96 -40.61 -30.88
N CYS A 63 4.07 -39.89 -30.80
CA CYS A 63 4.11 -38.45 -31.00
C CYS A 63 4.02 -38.12 -32.51
N GLU A 64 2.85 -37.68 -32.97
CA GLU A 64 2.52 -37.48 -34.39
C GLU A 64 2.17 -36.00 -34.72
N ASN A 65 2.48 -35.06 -33.81
CA ASN A 65 2.20 -33.62 -33.94
C ASN A 65 0.71 -33.28 -34.20
N LEU A 66 -0.19 -34.12 -33.69
CA LEU A 66 -1.63 -33.93 -33.82
C LEU A 66 -2.13 -32.81 -32.90
N THR A 67 -3.19 -32.10 -33.29
CA THR A 67 -3.82 -31.09 -32.42
C THR A 67 -4.34 -31.66 -31.10
N SER A 68 -4.62 -32.97 -31.04
CA SER A 68 -4.98 -33.70 -29.81
C SER A 68 -3.79 -34.00 -28.89
N GLN A 69 -2.56 -33.74 -29.34
CA GLN A 69 -1.30 -33.94 -28.62
C GLN A 69 -0.58 -32.63 -28.29
N LEU A 70 -1.13 -31.50 -28.74
CA LEU A 70 -0.57 -30.17 -28.56
C LEU A 70 -1.25 -29.49 -27.38
N TRP A 71 -0.47 -29.12 -26.37
CA TRP A 71 -0.94 -28.59 -25.10
C TRP A 71 -0.31 -27.24 -24.79
N HIS A 72 -1.09 -26.35 -24.17
CA HIS A 72 -0.64 -25.05 -23.71
C HIS A 72 -1.00 -24.88 -22.24
N GLN A 73 -0.03 -24.49 -21.39
CA GLN A 73 -0.30 -24.11 -20.02
C GLN A 73 -0.49 -22.60 -19.91
N ASP A 74 -1.67 -22.16 -19.47
CA ASP A 74 -1.96 -20.74 -19.31
C ASP A 74 -1.38 -20.13 -18.02
N LEU A 75 -1.41 -18.79 -17.91
CA LEU A 75 -0.90 -18.05 -16.75
C LEU A 75 -1.59 -18.40 -15.42
N ARG A 76 -2.72 -19.12 -15.45
CA ARG A 76 -3.45 -19.59 -14.26
C ARG A 76 -3.09 -21.03 -13.89
N GLY A 77 -2.18 -21.66 -14.65
CA GLY A 77 -1.68 -23.02 -14.44
C GLY A 77 -2.54 -24.12 -15.07
N ARG A 78 -3.50 -23.79 -15.94
CA ARG A 78 -4.37 -24.80 -16.59
C ARG A 78 -3.72 -25.31 -17.88
N ILE A 79 -3.76 -26.61 -18.11
CA ILE A 79 -3.19 -27.26 -19.31
C ILE A 79 -4.30 -27.52 -20.32
N ARG A 80 -4.23 -26.92 -21.51
CA ARG A 80 -5.33 -26.86 -22.50
C ARG A 80 -4.91 -27.54 -23.81
N PRO A 81 -5.70 -28.47 -24.38
CA PRO A 81 -5.38 -29.09 -25.66
C PRO A 81 -5.74 -28.16 -26.83
N GLN A 82 -4.96 -28.18 -27.90
CA GLN A 82 -5.21 -27.37 -29.09
C GLN A 82 -6.47 -27.81 -29.84
N VAL A 83 -6.78 -29.12 -29.84
CA VAL A 83 -7.99 -29.67 -30.47
C VAL A 83 -9.29 -29.19 -29.80
N ALA A 84 -9.24 -28.68 -28.57
CA ALA A 84 -10.40 -28.13 -27.86
C ALA A 84 -9.96 -27.12 -26.79
N THR A 85 -9.70 -25.88 -27.22
CA THR A 85 -9.09 -24.84 -26.38
C THR A 85 -9.94 -24.46 -25.16
N ASN A 86 -11.25 -24.69 -25.15
CA ASN A 86 -12.14 -24.45 -24.01
C ASN A 86 -12.13 -25.56 -22.94
N PHE A 87 -11.34 -26.60 -23.13
CA PHE A 87 -11.17 -27.71 -22.20
C PHE A 87 -9.79 -27.68 -21.54
N CYS A 88 -9.71 -28.23 -20.34
CA CYS A 88 -8.56 -28.22 -19.45
C CYS A 88 -8.31 -29.63 -18.92
N LEU A 89 -7.04 -30.01 -18.72
CA LEU A 89 -6.63 -31.27 -18.09
C LEU A 89 -7.06 -31.27 -16.61
N GLU A 90 -7.81 -32.28 -16.22
CA GLU A 90 -8.54 -32.42 -14.96
C GLU A 90 -8.06 -33.66 -14.21
N ALA A 91 -7.79 -33.53 -12.91
CA ALA A 91 -7.37 -34.64 -12.04
C ALA A 91 -8.51 -35.29 -11.23
N GLY A 92 -9.76 -34.92 -11.52
CA GLY A 92 -10.92 -35.23 -10.68
C GLY A 92 -10.99 -34.36 -9.42
N ARG A 93 -12.16 -34.33 -8.77
CA ARG A 93 -12.44 -33.43 -7.63
C ARG A 93 -11.57 -33.70 -6.39
N TYR A 94 -11.11 -34.94 -6.22
CA TYR A 94 -10.30 -35.41 -5.10
C TYR A 94 -9.16 -36.33 -5.61
N PRO A 95 -8.09 -35.77 -6.19
CA PRO A 95 -7.03 -36.57 -6.78
C PRO A 95 -6.27 -37.37 -5.71
N GLN A 96 -6.17 -38.67 -5.96
CA GLN A 96 -5.46 -39.67 -5.15
C GLN A 96 -4.68 -40.63 -6.06
N ASN A 97 -3.89 -41.54 -5.49
CA ASN A 97 -3.15 -42.52 -6.27
C ASN A 97 -4.10 -43.32 -7.18
N GLY A 98 -3.85 -43.30 -8.49
CA GLY A 98 -4.66 -44.01 -9.48
C GLY A 98 -5.87 -43.24 -10.01
N SER A 99 -6.16 -42.02 -9.54
CA SER A 99 -7.25 -41.22 -10.12
C SER A 99 -6.98 -40.94 -11.59
N GLU A 100 -7.97 -41.21 -12.44
CA GLU A 100 -7.86 -40.98 -13.88
C GLU A 100 -7.79 -39.49 -14.22
N THR A 101 -6.93 -39.15 -15.17
CA THR A 101 -6.84 -37.80 -15.71
C THR A 101 -7.65 -37.73 -17.01
N PHE A 102 -8.43 -36.67 -17.20
CA PHE A 102 -9.28 -36.47 -18.37
C PHE A 102 -9.36 -35.00 -18.72
N VAL A 103 -10.07 -34.62 -19.79
CA VAL A 103 -10.34 -33.22 -20.11
C VAL A 103 -11.77 -32.82 -19.73
N TRP A 104 -11.92 -31.61 -19.19
CA TRP A 104 -13.20 -31.02 -18.81
C TRP A 104 -13.23 -29.55 -19.17
N GLN A 105 -14.41 -28.97 -19.40
CA GLN A 105 -14.54 -27.53 -19.66
C GLN A 105 -13.81 -26.70 -18.60
N CYS A 106 -13.02 -25.74 -19.06
CA CYS A 106 -12.17 -24.96 -18.19
C CYS A 106 -12.96 -24.16 -17.15
N HIS A 107 -12.60 -24.30 -15.88
CA HIS A 107 -13.19 -23.56 -14.75
C HIS A 107 -12.14 -23.10 -13.74
N GLN A 108 -12.58 -22.48 -12.63
CA GLN A 108 -11.67 -21.90 -11.63
C GLN A 108 -11.21 -22.87 -10.53
N GLY A 109 -11.72 -24.11 -10.53
CA GLY A 109 -11.35 -25.16 -9.57
C GLY A 109 -9.86 -25.50 -9.57
N THR A 110 -9.33 -25.89 -8.41
CA THR A 110 -7.91 -26.21 -8.21
C THR A 110 -7.47 -27.52 -8.86
N HIS A 111 -8.42 -28.42 -9.19
CA HIS A 111 -8.19 -29.74 -9.78
C HIS A 111 -7.83 -29.69 -11.28
N GLN A 112 -8.05 -28.55 -11.96
CA GLN A 112 -7.58 -28.27 -13.32
C GLN A 112 -6.26 -27.47 -13.37
N LYS A 113 -5.70 -27.12 -12.21
CA LYS A 113 -4.51 -26.27 -12.12
C LYS A 113 -3.32 -27.13 -11.74
N TRP A 114 -2.25 -26.97 -12.51
CA TRP A 114 -1.03 -27.75 -12.41
C TRP A 114 0.15 -26.80 -12.21
N SER A 115 1.11 -27.18 -11.38
CA SER A 115 2.40 -26.52 -11.22
C SER A 115 3.44 -27.36 -11.95
N ALA A 116 4.09 -26.79 -12.96
CA ALA A 116 5.13 -27.47 -13.73
C ALA A 116 6.51 -27.10 -13.17
N VAL A 117 7.23 -28.06 -12.59
CA VAL A 117 8.60 -27.86 -12.07
C VAL A 117 9.49 -28.99 -12.59
N SER A 118 10.51 -28.66 -13.38
CA SER A 118 11.49 -29.64 -13.91
C SER A 118 10.84 -30.87 -14.57
N GLY A 119 9.78 -30.66 -15.35
CA GLY A 119 9.04 -31.73 -16.04
C GLY A 119 8.08 -32.53 -15.14
N VAL A 120 7.79 -32.06 -13.94
CA VAL A 120 6.79 -32.66 -13.04
C VAL A 120 5.57 -31.76 -12.99
N TYR A 121 4.40 -32.33 -13.29
CA TYR A 121 3.12 -31.61 -13.25
C TYR A 121 2.38 -31.96 -11.96
N GLN A 122 2.49 -31.09 -10.96
CA GLN A 122 1.89 -31.27 -9.63
C GLN A 122 0.50 -30.63 -9.58
N ASN A 123 -0.52 -31.35 -9.11
CA ASN A 123 -1.88 -30.82 -9.07
C ASN A 123 -2.08 -29.85 -7.88
N LYS A 124 -2.79 -28.72 -8.09
CA LYS A 124 -3.02 -27.74 -7.02
C LYS A 124 -4.12 -28.12 -6.03
N ALA A 125 -5.01 -29.07 -6.35
CA ALA A 125 -6.00 -29.57 -5.39
C ALA A 125 -5.37 -30.53 -4.38
N ASN A 126 -4.36 -31.31 -4.78
CA ASN A 126 -3.55 -32.12 -3.88
C ASN A 126 -2.07 -32.09 -4.33
N PRO A 127 -1.23 -31.26 -3.70
CA PRO A 127 0.18 -31.12 -4.08
C PRO A 127 0.99 -32.42 -3.93
N ARG A 128 0.52 -33.44 -3.22
CA ARG A 128 1.25 -34.72 -3.18
C ARG A 128 1.09 -35.52 -4.50
N MET A 129 0.11 -35.17 -5.31
CA MET A 129 -0.23 -35.85 -6.56
C MET A 129 0.41 -35.17 -7.77
N VAL A 130 1.05 -35.96 -8.62
CA VAL A 130 1.62 -35.53 -9.89
C VAL A 130 0.99 -36.29 -11.06
N LEU A 131 1.05 -35.72 -12.26
CA LEU A 131 0.67 -36.41 -13.49
C LEU A 131 1.61 -37.59 -13.73
N ASP A 132 1.05 -38.79 -13.87
CA ASP A 132 1.77 -40.06 -13.89
C ASP A 132 1.23 -40.93 -15.03
N ALA A 133 2.13 -41.51 -15.81
CA ALA A 133 1.79 -42.59 -16.72
C ALA A 133 1.77 -43.92 -15.96
N SER A 134 0.59 -44.55 -15.92
CA SER A 134 0.36 -45.73 -15.09
C SER A 134 1.33 -46.86 -15.42
N GLY A 135 2.13 -47.28 -14.43
CA GLY A 135 3.02 -48.44 -14.56
C GLY A 135 2.29 -49.78 -14.58
N SER A 136 1.02 -49.83 -14.15
CA SER A 136 0.21 -51.06 -14.08
C SER A 136 -0.80 -51.20 -15.23
N GLU A 137 -1.13 -50.11 -15.92
CA GLU A 137 -2.09 -50.09 -17.03
C GLU A 137 -1.49 -49.33 -18.23
N PRO A 138 -0.90 -50.05 -19.22
CA PRO A 138 -0.23 -49.44 -20.36
C PRO A 138 -1.12 -48.42 -21.09
N GLY A 139 -0.61 -47.21 -21.30
CA GLY A 139 -1.29 -46.13 -22.03
C GLY A 139 -2.23 -45.27 -21.20
N LYS A 140 -2.47 -45.59 -19.92
CA LYS A 140 -3.34 -44.79 -19.04
C LYS A 140 -2.57 -43.68 -18.34
N VAL A 141 -3.20 -42.50 -18.22
CA VAL A 141 -2.64 -41.34 -17.51
C VAL A 141 -3.48 -41.05 -16.26
N ILE A 142 -2.81 -41.06 -15.11
CA ILE A 142 -3.40 -40.98 -13.79
C ILE A 142 -2.71 -39.88 -12.96
N THR A 143 -3.22 -39.62 -11.77
CA THR A 143 -2.44 -38.99 -10.71
C THR A 143 -1.82 -40.01 -9.78
N TYR A 144 -0.58 -39.78 -9.36
CA TYR A 144 0.07 -40.62 -8.37
C TYR A 144 1.00 -39.80 -7.48
N THR A 145 1.32 -40.33 -6.29
CA THR A 145 2.27 -39.71 -5.37
C THR A 145 3.63 -39.61 -6.03
N TYR A 146 4.27 -38.45 -5.91
CA TYR A 146 5.59 -38.24 -6.49
C TYR A 146 6.63 -39.23 -5.92
N HIS A 147 7.23 -40.04 -6.79
CA HIS A 147 8.24 -41.05 -6.47
C HIS A 147 9.52 -40.93 -7.32
N GLY A 148 9.56 -40.01 -8.29
CA GLY A 148 10.78 -39.72 -9.05
C GLY A 148 10.99 -40.58 -10.29
N GLY A 149 10.11 -41.55 -10.56
CA GLY A 149 10.18 -42.40 -11.75
C GLY A 149 10.08 -41.63 -13.06
N SER A 150 10.65 -42.21 -14.13
CA SER A 150 10.61 -41.63 -15.48
C SER A 150 9.20 -41.53 -16.06
N ASN A 151 8.23 -42.27 -15.50
CA ASN A 151 6.81 -42.18 -15.82
C ASN A 151 6.08 -40.98 -15.16
N GLN A 152 6.78 -40.19 -14.32
CA GLN A 152 6.32 -38.92 -13.73
C GLN A 152 7.12 -37.71 -14.26
N ARG A 153 7.94 -37.94 -15.30
CA ARG A 153 8.76 -36.92 -15.94
C ARG A 153 8.20 -36.67 -17.32
N TRP A 154 7.79 -35.44 -17.55
CA TRP A 154 7.17 -35.00 -18.79
C TRP A 154 8.05 -33.91 -19.37
N GLN A 155 8.55 -34.14 -20.57
CA GLN A 155 9.34 -33.16 -21.28
C GLN A 155 8.42 -32.44 -22.28
N SER A 156 8.71 -31.16 -22.50
CA SER A 156 8.07 -30.41 -23.55
C SER A 156 8.91 -30.52 -24.81
N ILE A 157 8.29 -31.00 -25.89
CA ILE A 157 8.90 -31.00 -27.22
C ILE A 157 8.26 -29.88 -28.01
N VAL A 158 9.09 -28.94 -28.45
CA VAL A 158 8.69 -27.88 -29.38
C VAL A 158 8.74 -28.47 -30.78
N SER A 159 7.59 -28.62 -31.43
CA SER A 159 7.52 -29.02 -32.84
C SER A 159 8.09 -27.90 -33.71
N THR A 160 9.22 -28.14 -34.36
CA THR A 160 9.82 -27.23 -35.34
C THR A 160 9.38 -27.61 -36.75
N THR A 161 8.08 -27.55 -37.04
CA THR A 161 7.57 -27.52 -38.42
C THR A 161 6.24 -26.77 -38.46
N GLU A 162 6.24 -25.59 -39.09
CA GLU A 162 5.02 -24.95 -39.56
C GLU A 162 4.39 -25.78 -40.70
N PRO A 163 3.05 -25.80 -40.84
CA PRO A 163 2.39 -26.44 -41.98
C PRO A 163 2.54 -25.56 -43.22
N THR A 164 3.39 -25.95 -44.17
CA THR A 164 3.44 -25.29 -45.48
C THR A 164 2.30 -25.78 -46.36
N GLY A 165 1.29 -24.93 -46.52
CA GLY A 165 0.38 -24.97 -47.66
C GLY A 165 1.12 -24.59 -48.95
N SER A 166 0.92 -25.40 -49.97
CA SER A 166 1.44 -25.31 -51.34
C SER A 166 1.26 -23.94 -52.02
N THR A 167 2.33 -23.41 -52.63
CA THR A 167 2.33 -22.93 -54.04
C THR A 167 3.71 -23.17 -54.65
N GLY A 168 3.72 -23.72 -55.88
CA GLY A 168 4.90 -24.29 -56.52
C GLY A 168 5.81 -23.30 -57.24
N GLY A 169 7.00 -23.80 -57.60
CA GLY A 169 7.92 -23.15 -58.54
C GLY A 169 9.38 -23.62 -58.40
N ASN A 170 9.73 -24.71 -59.10
CA ASN A 170 11.06 -25.23 -59.48
C ASN A 170 12.34 -24.49 -59.04
N GLN A 171 13.29 -25.22 -58.42
CA GLN A 171 14.55 -25.64 -59.06
C GLN A 171 15.39 -26.62 -58.19
N THR A 172 15.63 -27.82 -58.76
CA THR A 172 16.82 -28.72 -58.72
C THR A 172 17.47 -29.24 -57.42
N ILE A 173 17.19 -30.53 -57.14
CA ILE A 173 18.07 -31.69 -56.75
C ILE A 173 19.24 -31.47 -55.76
N GLU A 174 19.15 -32.09 -54.57
CA GLU A 174 20.29 -32.80 -53.94
C GLU A 174 19.85 -34.12 -53.30
N GLN A 175 20.68 -35.14 -53.51
CA GLN A 175 20.45 -36.57 -53.22
C GLN A 175 20.61 -36.95 -51.74
N SER A 176 19.92 -38.05 -51.38
CA SER A 176 19.83 -38.71 -50.08
C SER A 176 21.13 -38.95 -49.31
N SER A 177 21.21 -38.41 -48.09
CA SER A 177 22.25 -38.70 -47.09
C SER A 177 21.91 -39.94 -46.24
N GLN A 178 21.80 -41.12 -46.87
CA GLN A 178 21.50 -42.38 -46.19
C GLN A 178 22.36 -43.55 -46.72
N VAL A 179 22.76 -44.45 -45.84
CA VAL A 179 23.46 -45.71 -46.16
C VAL A 179 22.45 -46.77 -46.57
N SER A 180 22.67 -47.46 -47.68
CA SER A 180 21.78 -48.52 -48.16
C SER A 180 22.40 -49.89 -47.97
N ILE A 181 21.73 -50.80 -47.26
CA ILE A 181 22.11 -52.22 -47.14
C ILE A 181 21.15 -53.11 -47.94
N TYR A 182 21.65 -54.24 -48.45
CA TYR A 182 20.92 -55.11 -49.38
C TYR A 182 21.08 -56.59 -49.03
N LYS A 183 19.99 -57.34 -49.21
CA LYS A 183 19.96 -58.78 -48.94
C LYS A 183 20.97 -59.57 -49.80
N HIS A 184 21.07 -59.27 -51.09
CA HIS A 184 21.89 -60.03 -52.04
C HIS A 184 23.07 -59.23 -52.57
N CYS A 185 24.10 -59.94 -53.05
CA CYS A 185 25.20 -59.34 -53.78
C CYS A 185 24.71 -58.62 -55.06
N GLY A 186 25.47 -57.63 -55.52
CA GLY A 186 25.08 -56.79 -56.64
C GLY A 186 24.10 -55.66 -56.29
N PHE A 187 23.84 -55.43 -55.00
CA PHE A 187 22.82 -54.49 -54.51
C PHE A 187 21.38 -54.91 -54.88
N ASN A 188 21.13 -56.21 -54.82
CA ASN A 188 19.85 -56.84 -55.20
C ASN A 188 19.11 -57.39 -53.97
N GLY A 189 17.87 -57.83 -54.15
CA GLY A 189 17.00 -58.25 -53.04
C GLY A 189 16.38 -57.05 -52.31
N TYR A 190 15.89 -57.26 -51.09
CA TYR A 190 15.31 -56.15 -50.33
C TYR A 190 16.40 -55.15 -49.90
N GLN A 191 16.02 -53.88 -49.82
CA GLN A 191 16.90 -52.76 -49.50
C GLN A 191 16.40 -52.05 -48.24
N VAL A 192 17.32 -51.65 -47.37
CA VAL A 192 17.04 -50.77 -46.22
C VAL A 192 17.96 -49.55 -46.25
N ASN A 193 17.38 -48.35 -46.14
CA ASN A 193 18.11 -47.09 -46.09
C ASN A 193 18.18 -46.57 -44.65
N LEU A 194 19.39 -46.22 -44.21
CA LEU A 194 19.70 -45.92 -42.81
C LEU A 194 20.39 -44.57 -42.70
N ALA A 195 19.88 -43.70 -41.84
CA ALA A 195 20.51 -42.42 -41.51
C ALA A 195 21.70 -42.62 -40.54
N PRO A 196 22.54 -41.61 -40.29
CA PRO A 196 23.53 -41.67 -39.22
C PRO A 196 22.89 -42.02 -37.87
N GLY A 197 23.44 -43.00 -37.16
CA GLY A 197 22.82 -43.54 -35.95
C GLY A 197 23.33 -44.94 -35.59
N ARG A 198 22.83 -45.47 -34.47
CA ARG A 198 23.17 -46.80 -33.96
C ARG A 198 21.94 -47.71 -34.08
N TYR A 199 22.09 -48.86 -34.74
CA TYR A 199 20.99 -49.77 -35.03
C TYR A 199 21.26 -51.16 -34.45
N THR A 200 20.47 -51.56 -33.46
CA THR A 200 20.37 -52.93 -32.94
C THR A 200 19.55 -53.81 -33.89
N LEU A 201 19.64 -55.13 -33.75
CA LEU A 201 18.88 -56.10 -34.54
C LEU A 201 17.38 -55.82 -34.49
N SER A 202 16.87 -55.46 -33.32
CA SER A 202 15.46 -55.12 -33.15
C SER A 202 15.03 -53.92 -34.01
N GLN A 203 15.90 -52.91 -34.14
CA GLN A 203 15.66 -51.72 -34.95
C GLN A 203 15.76 -52.05 -36.44
N LEU A 204 16.74 -52.87 -36.84
CA LEU A 204 16.91 -53.29 -38.23
C LEU A 204 15.75 -54.18 -38.72
N ARG A 205 15.24 -55.09 -37.87
CA ARG A 205 14.04 -55.90 -38.17
C ARG A 205 12.79 -55.07 -38.42
N ARG A 206 12.58 -53.99 -37.67
CA ARG A 206 11.47 -53.06 -37.89
C ARG A 206 11.59 -52.29 -39.20
N LEU A 207 12.82 -52.12 -39.70
CA LEU A 207 13.10 -51.50 -41.00
C LEU A 207 13.12 -52.51 -42.16
N GLY A 208 12.72 -53.77 -41.90
CA GLY A 208 12.59 -54.81 -42.91
C GLY A 208 13.82 -55.69 -43.12
N MET A 209 14.90 -55.50 -42.35
CA MET A 209 16.12 -56.30 -42.44
C MET A 209 16.05 -57.56 -41.54
N ARG A 210 16.31 -58.73 -42.11
CA ARG A 210 16.35 -60.01 -41.39
C ARG A 210 17.73 -60.23 -40.80
N ASN A 211 17.80 -60.92 -39.66
CA ASN A 211 19.09 -61.23 -39.04
C ASN A 211 19.93 -62.08 -39.99
N ASP A 212 21.23 -61.82 -40.04
CA ASP A 212 22.17 -62.71 -40.73
C ASP A 212 21.81 -62.92 -42.22
N ASP A 213 21.42 -61.84 -42.91
CA ASP A 213 20.82 -61.92 -44.27
C ASP A 213 21.20 -60.71 -45.15
N ILE A 214 22.33 -60.04 -44.87
CA ILE A 214 22.82 -58.89 -45.66
C ILE A 214 24.12 -59.27 -46.36
N SER A 215 24.15 -59.00 -47.66
CA SER A 215 25.25 -59.39 -48.55
C SER A 215 25.90 -58.20 -49.29
N SER A 216 25.36 -56.98 -49.27
CA SER A 216 26.03 -55.79 -49.85
C SER A 216 25.59 -54.45 -49.24
N ILE A 217 26.42 -53.41 -49.41
CA ILE A 217 26.20 -52.06 -48.83
C ILE A 217 26.65 -50.92 -49.76
N LYS A 218 25.92 -49.81 -49.74
CA LYS A 218 26.32 -48.52 -50.34
C LYS A 218 26.40 -47.46 -49.26
N VAL A 219 27.61 -47.01 -48.93
CA VAL A 219 27.84 -45.90 -48.01
C VAL A 219 28.17 -44.63 -48.83
N PRO A 220 27.39 -43.54 -48.70
CA PRO A 220 27.70 -42.26 -49.35
C PRO A 220 29.03 -41.64 -48.89
N LYS A 221 29.59 -40.76 -49.72
CA LYS A 221 30.85 -40.05 -49.42
C LYS A 221 30.68 -39.18 -48.16
N GLY A 222 31.61 -39.27 -47.22
CA GLY A 222 31.56 -38.54 -45.93
C GLY A 222 30.87 -39.30 -44.80
N MET A 223 30.47 -40.55 -45.03
CA MET A 223 29.95 -41.46 -44.01
C MET A 223 30.78 -42.74 -43.92
N SER A 224 30.73 -43.35 -42.74
CA SER A 224 31.29 -44.66 -42.43
C SER A 224 30.22 -45.53 -41.78
N ALA A 225 30.18 -46.81 -42.13
CA ALA A 225 29.30 -47.80 -41.53
C ALA A 225 30.11 -48.92 -40.89
N GLU A 226 29.96 -49.12 -39.60
CA GLU A 226 30.56 -50.20 -38.81
C GLU A 226 29.51 -51.29 -38.56
N LEU A 227 29.72 -52.48 -39.12
CA LEU A 227 28.81 -53.62 -39.05
C LEU A 227 29.36 -54.65 -38.06
N TYR A 228 28.47 -55.28 -37.29
CA TYR A 228 28.80 -56.22 -36.22
C TYR A 228 28.11 -57.55 -36.42
N GLU A 229 28.84 -58.62 -36.12
CA GLU A 229 28.38 -60.02 -36.20
C GLU A 229 27.24 -60.33 -35.22
N HIS A 230 27.20 -59.66 -34.06
CA HIS A 230 26.17 -59.89 -33.04
C HIS A 230 25.39 -58.61 -32.71
N ASP A 231 24.21 -58.79 -32.12
CA ASP A 231 23.36 -57.67 -31.69
C ASP A 231 24.05 -56.84 -30.58
N ASN A 232 23.62 -55.58 -30.43
CA ASN A 232 24.16 -54.60 -29.49
C ASN A 232 25.67 -54.31 -29.69
N PHE A 233 26.13 -54.32 -30.93
CA PHE A 233 27.49 -53.91 -31.35
C PHE A 233 28.59 -54.82 -30.78
N LYS A 234 28.35 -56.14 -30.78
CA LYS A 234 29.25 -57.16 -30.23
C LYS A 234 29.75 -58.11 -31.34
N GLY A 235 30.76 -58.93 -31.04
CA GLY A 235 31.35 -59.86 -31.99
C GLY A 235 32.37 -59.21 -32.93
N ARG A 236 32.68 -59.86 -34.05
CA ARG A 236 33.58 -59.30 -35.07
C ARG A 236 32.95 -58.07 -35.72
N ARG A 237 33.81 -57.12 -36.15
CA ARG A 237 33.40 -55.81 -36.69
C ARG A 237 34.07 -55.51 -38.03
N TRP A 238 33.34 -54.85 -38.91
CA TRP A 238 33.80 -54.44 -40.24
C TRP A 238 33.39 -53.00 -40.56
N ASN A 239 34.32 -52.21 -41.08
CA ASN A 239 34.08 -50.82 -41.46
C ASN A 239 33.99 -50.66 -42.97
N PHE A 240 32.97 -49.94 -43.44
CA PHE A 240 32.77 -49.62 -44.85
C PHE A 240 32.67 -48.11 -45.07
N THR A 241 33.45 -47.62 -46.03
CA THR A 241 33.42 -46.26 -46.55
C THR A 241 33.37 -46.38 -48.08
N GLY A 242 32.15 -46.33 -48.64
CA GLY A 242 31.88 -46.54 -50.07
C GLY A 242 30.96 -47.72 -50.37
N LYS A 243 30.93 -48.14 -51.64
CA LYS A 243 30.08 -49.25 -52.11
C LYS A 243 30.84 -50.56 -52.04
N ASN A 244 30.27 -51.58 -51.40
CA ASN A 244 30.76 -52.96 -51.48
C ASN A 244 29.66 -53.83 -52.09
N ARG A 245 29.98 -54.41 -53.26
CA ARG A 245 29.02 -55.15 -54.09
C ARG A 245 28.72 -56.56 -53.55
N CYS A 246 29.58 -57.17 -52.73
CA CYS A 246 29.35 -58.52 -52.21
C CYS A 246 30.25 -58.83 -51.00
N PHE A 247 29.66 -59.23 -49.88
CA PHE A 247 30.36 -59.45 -48.62
C PHE A 247 31.07 -60.81 -48.49
N VAL A 248 30.91 -61.72 -49.47
CA VAL A 248 31.53 -63.06 -49.46
C VAL A 248 33.05 -62.99 -49.26
N ALA A 249 33.74 -62.15 -50.03
CA ALA A 249 35.19 -61.98 -49.89
C ALA A 249 35.63 -61.22 -48.62
N ASN A 250 34.68 -60.57 -47.93
CA ASN A 250 34.91 -59.81 -46.71
C ASN A 250 34.64 -60.62 -45.43
N GLY A 251 34.12 -61.85 -45.57
CA GLY A 251 33.89 -62.77 -44.44
C GLY A 251 32.75 -62.38 -43.49
N LEU A 252 31.84 -61.50 -43.94
CA LEU A 252 30.66 -61.04 -43.18
C LEU A 252 29.32 -61.28 -43.90
N ASN A 253 29.33 -62.05 -45.00
CA ASN A 253 28.11 -62.34 -45.74
C ASN A 253 27.13 -63.08 -44.84
N ASP A 254 25.90 -62.56 -44.74
CA ASP A 254 24.80 -63.21 -44.02
C ASP A 254 25.11 -63.52 -42.54
N ILE A 255 25.87 -62.66 -41.85
CA ILE A 255 26.13 -62.79 -40.40
C ILE A 255 26.02 -61.47 -39.63
N VAL A 256 25.51 -60.40 -40.24
CA VAL A 256 25.44 -59.06 -39.62
C VAL A 256 24.16 -58.95 -38.81
N SER A 257 24.29 -58.54 -37.54
CA SER A 257 23.18 -58.41 -36.59
C SER A 257 22.99 -56.98 -36.06
N SER A 258 24.00 -56.11 -36.09
CA SER A 258 23.85 -54.69 -35.71
C SER A 258 24.86 -53.79 -36.45
N LEU A 259 24.58 -52.48 -36.54
CA LEU A 259 25.48 -51.54 -37.23
C LEU A 259 25.41 -50.10 -36.69
N ILE A 260 26.51 -49.37 -36.84
CA ILE A 260 26.65 -47.95 -36.50
C ILE A 260 27.00 -47.18 -37.77
N ILE A 261 26.30 -46.08 -38.03
CA ILE A 261 26.60 -45.17 -39.14
C ILE A 261 27.05 -43.84 -38.56
N THR A 262 28.27 -43.44 -38.90
CA THR A 262 28.89 -42.18 -38.49
C THR A 262 29.18 -41.30 -39.71
N THR A 263 29.23 -40.00 -39.48
CA THR A 263 29.78 -39.04 -40.45
C THR A 263 31.21 -38.75 -40.04
N ASP A 264 32.14 -38.80 -40.99
CA ASP A 264 33.57 -38.65 -40.67
C ASP A 264 33.88 -37.18 -40.30
N GLN A 265 34.10 -36.92 -39.02
CA GLN A 265 34.94 -35.81 -38.54
C GLN A 265 36.28 -36.43 -38.13
N THR A 266 37.29 -36.20 -38.96
CA THR A 266 38.66 -36.70 -38.79
C THR A 266 39.32 -36.13 -37.54
N ASN A 267 40.04 -36.95 -36.75
CA ASN A 267 41.25 -36.52 -36.03
C ASN A 267 42.13 -37.69 -35.55
N LYS A 268 43.42 -37.64 -35.92
CA LYS A 268 44.57 -38.30 -35.25
C LYS A 268 45.33 -37.22 -34.44
N PRO A 269 46.17 -37.57 -33.44
CA PRO A 269 46.32 -36.81 -32.21
C PRO A 269 47.27 -35.61 -32.37
N THR A 270 46.84 -34.47 -31.87
CA THR A 270 47.67 -33.29 -31.59
C THR A 270 47.49 -32.92 -30.12
N VAL A 271 48.55 -32.38 -29.52
CA VAL A 271 48.59 -31.80 -28.16
C VAL A 271 47.29 -31.03 -27.90
N PRO A 272 46.57 -31.27 -26.79
CA PRO A 272 45.24 -30.68 -26.61
C PRO A 272 45.37 -29.17 -26.55
N THR A 273 45.01 -28.50 -27.65
CA THR A 273 44.70 -27.08 -27.66
C THR A 273 43.56 -26.86 -26.69
N VAL A 274 43.81 -26.11 -25.62
CA VAL A 274 42.80 -25.74 -24.64
C VAL A 274 41.65 -25.03 -25.34
N ASP A 275 40.45 -25.62 -25.27
CA ASP A 275 39.26 -25.06 -25.87
C ASP A 275 38.69 -23.96 -24.98
N THR A 276 39.04 -22.72 -25.32
CA THR A 276 38.52 -21.52 -24.64
C THR A 276 37.15 -21.08 -25.15
N THR A 277 36.53 -21.78 -26.11
CA THR A 277 35.25 -21.40 -26.73
C THR A 277 34.12 -21.32 -25.71
N ALA A 278 34.04 -22.31 -24.81
CA ALA A 278 33.07 -22.31 -23.71
C ALA A 278 33.27 -21.08 -22.80
N LEU A 279 34.51 -20.77 -22.42
CA LEU A 279 34.83 -19.62 -21.59
C LEU A 279 34.54 -18.29 -22.30
N LYS A 280 34.87 -18.13 -23.58
CA LYS A 280 34.53 -16.95 -24.39
C LYS A 280 33.02 -16.70 -24.47
N ASN A 281 32.25 -17.76 -24.71
CA ASN A 281 30.79 -17.69 -24.74
C ASN A 281 30.22 -17.30 -23.37
N LYS A 282 30.79 -17.85 -22.29
CA LYS A 282 30.36 -17.53 -20.92
C LYS A 282 30.76 -16.13 -20.47
N VAL A 283 31.93 -15.65 -20.84
CA VAL A 283 32.35 -14.25 -20.67
C VAL A 283 31.36 -13.32 -21.39
N LYS A 284 30.98 -13.62 -22.64
CA LYS A 284 29.99 -12.84 -23.40
C LYS A 284 28.60 -12.86 -22.74
N GLN A 285 28.17 -14.02 -22.24
CA GLN A 285 26.90 -14.16 -21.50
C GLN A 285 26.94 -13.36 -20.19
N ALA A 286 27.99 -13.51 -19.39
CA ALA A 286 28.18 -12.81 -18.13
C ALA A 286 28.27 -11.29 -18.32
N LYS A 287 28.93 -10.79 -19.37
CA LYS A 287 28.90 -9.36 -19.75
C LYS A 287 27.49 -8.84 -20.01
N LYS A 288 26.65 -9.62 -20.67
CA LYS A 288 25.25 -9.24 -20.91
C LYS A 288 24.46 -9.18 -19.59
N VAL A 289 24.67 -10.16 -18.71
CA VAL A 289 24.06 -10.20 -17.38
C VAL A 289 24.54 -9.01 -16.52
N ILE A 290 25.84 -8.72 -16.48
CA ILE A 290 26.39 -7.55 -15.77
C ILE A 290 25.86 -6.25 -16.37
N LYS A 291 25.75 -6.12 -17.69
CA LYS A 291 25.16 -4.91 -18.31
C LYS A 291 23.70 -4.73 -17.87
N GLN A 292 22.90 -5.80 -17.87
CA GLN A 292 21.52 -5.77 -17.38
C GLN A 292 21.45 -5.49 -15.88
N ALA A 293 22.33 -6.11 -15.09
CA ALA A 293 22.40 -5.92 -13.65
C ALA A 293 22.86 -4.50 -13.30
N ASN A 294 23.82 -3.92 -14.01
CA ASN A 294 24.25 -2.52 -13.88
C ASN A 294 23.16 -1.54 -14.27
N THR A 295 22.39 -1.81 -15.32
CA THR A 295 21.15 -1.05 -15.62
C THR A 295 20.16 -1.20 -14.47
N GLY A 296 20.05 -2.39 -13.90
CA GLY A 296 19.25 -2.64 -12.71
C GLY A 296 19.81 -1.93 -11.48
N VAL A 297 21.12 -1.79 -11.26
CA VAL A 297 21.74 -0.99 -10.19
C VAL A 297 21.45 0.50 -10.39
N ALA A 298 21.54 1.00 -11.62
CA ALA A 298 21.19 2.39 -11.95
C ALA A 298 19.68 2.66 -11.73
N ASN A 299 18.85 1.65 -11.95
CA ASN A 299 17.41 1.64 -11.65
C ASN A 299 17.11 1.03 -10.26
N GLY A 300 18.14 0.90 -9.40
CA GLY A 300 18.26 0.24 -8.08
C GLY A 300 17.67 -1.17 -7.85
N GLN A 301 17.20 -1.88 -8.88
CA GLN A 301 16.77 -3.28 -8.83
C GLN A 301 17.82 -4.28 -8.31
N PHE A 302 19.10 -3.90 -8.24
CA PHE A 302 20.22 -4.66 -7.66
C PHE A 302 21.17 -3.72 -6.89
N TYR A 303 21.97 -4.24 -5.94
CA TYR A 303 23.05 -3.47 -5.32
C TYR A 303 24.32 -3.49 -6.17
N PRO A 304 25.15 -2.42 -6.14
CA PRO A 304 26.48 -2.44 -6.74
C PRO A 304 27.31 -3.66 -6.29
N ASN A 305 27.19 -4.08 -5.03
CA ASN A 305 27.90 -5.22 -4.47
C ASN A 305 27.34 -6.58 -4.92
N ASP A 306 26.05 -6.68 -5.26
CA ASP A 306 25.49 -7.91 -5.87
C ASP A 306 26.13 -8.17 -7.25
N VAL A 307 26.53 -7.10 -7.96
CA VAL A 307 27.21 -7.18 -9.26
C VAL A 307 28.73 -7.31 -9.11
N ALA A 308 29.32 -6.89 -7.98
CA ALA A 308 30.76 -6.88 -7.75
C ALA A 308 31.39 -8.28 -7.78
N THR A 309 30.73 -9.28 -7.19
CA THR A 309 31.21 -10.68 -7.18
C THR A 309 31.27 -11.25 -8.60
N LEU A 310 30.21 -11.07 -9.40
CA LEU A 310 30.20 -11.50 -10.81
C LEU A 310 31.21 -10.70 -11.65
N THR A 311 31.38 -9.41 -11.36
CA THR A 311 32.38 -8.55 -12.03
C THR A 311 33.81 -9.02 -11.75
N SER A 312 34.12 -9.38 -10.51
CA SER A 312 35.43 -9.90 -10.13
C SER A 312 35.74 -11.25 -10.78
N ILE A 313 34.76 -12.17 -10.79
CA ILE A 313 34.87 -13.48 -11.44
C ILE A 313 34.98 -13.33 -12.96
N LEU A 314 34.23 -12.38 -13.55
CA LEU A 314 34.35 -12.04 -14.97
C LEU A 314 35.75 -11.52 -15.31
N ASN A 315 36.26 -10.54 -14.56
CA ASN A 315 37.60 -9.99 -14.79
C ASN A 315 38.68 -11.08 -14.68
N SER A 316 38.53 -11.99 -13.72
CA SER A 316 39.41 -13.15 -13.55
C SER A 316 39.33 -14.09 -14.75
N ALA A 317 38.12 -14.44 -15.20
CA ALA A 317 37.88 -15.27 -16.38
C ALA A 317 38.38 -14.63 -17.70
N GLU A 318 38.28 -13.30 -17.84
CA GLU A 318 38.83 -12.57 -18.98
C GLU A 318 40.35 -12.58 -18.99
N SER A 319 40.98 -12.45 -17.82
CA SER A 319 42.45 -12.53 -17.71
C SER A 319 42.99 -13.89 -18.15
N LEU A 320 42.23 -14.98 -17.94
CA LEU A 320 42.59 -16.32 -18.38
C LEU A 320 42.58 -16.46 -19.90
N LEU A 321 41.73 -15.72 -20.62
CA LEU A 321 41.68 -15.74 -22.08
C LEU A 321 42.95 -15.15 -22.74
N ASN A 322 43.76 -14.40 -21.98
CA ASN A 322 44.98 -13.77 -22.45
C ASN A 322 46.26 -14.47 -21.97
N LYS A 323 46.16 -15.58 -21.21
CA LYS A 323 47.33 -16.32 -20.70
C LYS A 323 47.89 -17.29 -21.76
N THR A 324 49.22 -17.31 -21.88
CA THR A 324 49.98 -18.13 -22.85
C THR A 324 50.17 -19.58 -22.43
N LYS A 325 49.96 -19.91 -21.14
CA LYS A 325 49.96 -21.29 -20.60
C LYS A 325 48.66 -21.52 -19.82
N LEU A 326 47.72 -22.22 -20.44
CA LEU A 326 46.42 -22.56 -19.87
C LEU A 326 46.25 -24.09 -19.87
N THR A 327 45.46 -24.63 -18.95
CA THR A 327 45.01 -26.03 -18.98
C THR A 327 43.49 -26.07 -19.17
N GLN A 328 42.96 -27.17 -19.69
CA GLN A 328 41.51 -27.32 -19.86
C GLN A 328 40.78 -27.29 -18.51
N THR A 329 41.38 -27.86 -17.46
CA THR A 329 40.84 -27.81 -16.08
C THR A 329 40.64 -26.38 -15.60
N THR A 330 41.61 -25.48 -15.80
CA THR A 330 41.48 -24.06 -15.41
C THR A 330 40.40 -23.34 -16.22
N VAL A 331 40.18 -23.72 -17.48
CA VAL A 331 39.07 -23.19 -18.30
C VAL A 331 37.72 -23.68 -17.80
N ASP A 332 37.61 -24.96 -17.47
CA ASP A 332 36.38 -25.59 -17.01
C ASP A 332 35.97 -25.06 -15.62
N GLU A 333 36.94 -24.86 -14.72
CA GLU A 333 36.74 -24.20 -13.43
C GLU A 333 36.23 -22.76 -13.60
N ALA A 334 36.87 -21.97 -14.47
CA ALA A 334 36.43 -20.60 -14.74
C ALA A 334 35.02 -20.54 -15.37
N VAL A 335 34.68 -21.48 -16.25
CA VAL A 335 33.33 -21.66 -16.80
C VAL A 335 32.34 -22.02 -15.70
N SER A 336 32.70 -22.93 -14.79
CA SER A 336 31.87 -23.33 -13.66
C SER A 336 31.60 -22.17 -12.71
N SER A 337 32.64 -21.45 -12.27
CA SER A 337 32.52 -20.27 -11.41
C SER A 337 31.70 -19.15 -12.06
N LEU A 338 31.86 -18.90 -13.36
CA LEU A 338 31.03 -17.95 -14.09
C LEU A 338 29.56 -18.37 -14.17
N ASN A 339 29.28 -19.66 -14.36
CA ASN A 339 27.92 -20.19 -14.38
C ASN A 339 27.25 -20.06 -13.01
N GLU A 340 27.96 -20.41 -11.95
CA GLU A 340 27.47 -20.31 -10.57
C GLU A 340 27.22 -18.84 -10.19
N ALA A 341 28.17 -17.95 -10.46
CA ALA A 341 28.03 -16.53 -10.18
C ALA A 341 26.93 -15.86 -11.03
N SER A 342 26.80 -16.22 -12.31
CA SER A 342 25.72 -15.71 -13.17
C SER A 342 24.36 -16.22 -12.73
N LYS A 343 24.29 -17.49 -12.28
CA LYS A 343 23.08 -18.09 -11.70
C LYS A 343 22.71 -17.37 -10.40
N LEU A 344 23.66 -17.17 -9.49
CA LEU A 344 23.48 -16.43 -8.25
C LEU A 344 22.96 -15.02 -8.51
N LEU A 345 23.57 -14.25 -9.42
CA LEU A 345 23.10 -12.90 -9.76
C LEU A 345 21.70 -12.91 -10.40
N SER A 346 21.41 -13.91 -11.25
CA SER A 346 20.07 -14.08 -11.84
C SER A 346 19.00 -14.47 -10.81
N THR A 347 19.40 -15.13 -9.71
CA THR A 347 18.54 -15.43 -8.56
C THR A 347 18.49 -14.31 -7.52
N GLN A 348 19.46 -13.39 -7.54
CA GLN A 348 19.60 -12.22 -6.66
C GLN A 348 18.94 -10.95 -7.22
N GLN A 349 17.90 -11.06 -8.07
CA GLN A 349 16.89 -9.98 -8.06
C GLN A 349 16.46 -9.79 -6.60
N ILE A 350 16.27 -8.55 -6.12
CA ILE A 350 15.78 -8.34 -4.75
C ILE A 350 14.48 -9.12 -4.60
N SER A 351 14.58 -10.32 -4.06
CA SER A 351 13.46 -11.22 -3.91
C SER A 351 12.85 -10.85 -2.59
N HIS A 352 12.05 -9.79 -2.60
CA HIS A 352 11.23 -9.42 -1.46
C HIS A 352 10.32 -10.60 -1.05
N LEU A 353 10.04 -11.53 -1.97
CA LEU A 353 9.40 -12.83 -1.66
C LEU A 353 10.28 -13.71 -0.76
N ALA A 354 11.57 -13.84 -1.05
CA ALA A 354 12.51 -14.57 -0.20
C ALA A 354 12.70 -13.86 1.15
N ASP A 355 12.74 -12.52 1.16
CA ASP A 355 12.78 -11.74 2.39
C ASP A 355 11.55 -11.98 3.26
N LEU A 356 10.36 -11.92 2.67
CA LEU A 356 9.10 -12.22 3.35
C LEU A 356 9.08 -13.67 3.85
N ALA A 357 9.59 -14.62 3.06
CA ALA A 357 9.71 -16.02 3.50
C ALA A 357 10.64 -16.18 4.71
N THR A 358 11.77 -15.45 4.73
CA THR A 358 12.69 -15.41 5.88
C THR A 358 12.03 -14.78 7.09
N LEU A 359 11.36 -13.64 6.93
CA LEU A 359 10.68 -12.93 8.02
C LEU A 359 9.52 -13.74 8.61
N TYR A 360 8.82 -14.51 7.77
CA TYR A 360 7.71 -15.39 8.17
C TYR A 360 8.11 -16.86 8.34
N LYS A 361 9.40 -17.16 8.54
CA LYS A 361 9.84 -18.53 8.79
C LYS A 361 9.28 -19.01 10.13
N ASN A 362 8.54 -20.12 10.10
CA ASN A 362 7.92 -20.75 11.27
C ASN A 362 6.95 -19.84 12.05
N ILE A 363 6.28 -18.91 11.37
CA ILE A 363 5.19 -18.12 11.96
C ILE A 363 4.01 -18.06 10.99
N ASP A 364 2.80 -18.08 11.56
CA ASP A 364 1.57 -18.06 10.79
C ASP A 364 0.95 -16.66 10.78
N LYS A 365 1.17 -15.83 11.80
CA LYS A 365 0.68 -14.45 11.81
C LYS A 365 1.53 -13.52 12.66
N ILE A 366 1.39 -12.23 12.44
CA ILE A 366 1.93 -11.19 13.31
C ILE A 366 0.72 -10.51 13.95
N GLU A 367 0.50 -10.77 15.23
CA GLU A 367 -0.68 -10.27 15.96
C GLU A 367 -0.25 -9.45 17.17
N TYR A 368 -0.99 -8.36 17.41
CA TYR A 368 -0.78 -7.48 18.55
C TYR A 368 -2.14 -6.99 19.08
N ALA A 369 -2.23 -6.78 20.40
CA ALA A 369 -3.40 -6.17 21.02
C ALA A 369 -3.31 -4.63 20.98
N GLY A 370 -4.46 -3.96 20.91
CA GLY A 370 -4.60 -2.51 21.08
C GLY A 370 -4.81 -1.70 19.78
N SER A 371 -5.13 -0.42 19.97
CA SER A 371 -5.30 0.56 18.90
C SER A 371 -4.04 1.42 18.73
N GLY A 372 -3.88 2.01 17.54
CA GLY A 372 -2.90 3.08 17.31
C GLY A 372 -1.68 2.68 16.51
N ILE A 373 -1.89 2.42 15.22
CA ILE A 373 -0.86 1.94 14.31
C ILE A 373 -0.80 2.87 13.13
N SER A 374 0.39 3.38 12.88
CA SER A 374 0.68 4.26 11.77
C SER A 374 0.75 3.47 10.47
N GLN A 375 0.25 4.10 9.41
CA GLN A 375 0.34 3.55 8.06
C GLN A 375 1.74 3.76 7.48
N LEU A 376 2.32 2.66 6.96
CA LEU A 376 3.54 2.63 6.16
C LEU A 376 3.22 2.25 4.72
N SER A 377 4.04 2.71 3.77
CA SER A 377 3.96 2.33 2.35
C SER A 377 5.35 2.11 1.78
N ALA A 378 5.48 1.19 0.83
CA ALA A 378 6.69 1.01 0.03
C ALA A 378 6.50 1.69 -1.32
N TYR A 379 7.48 2.48 -1.78
CA TYR A 379 7.29 3.35 -2.96
C TYR A 379 8.21 3.10 -4.14
N ASN A 380 9.30 2.37 -3.93
CA ASN A 380 10.19 1.90 -4.98
C ASN A 380 10.67 0.48 -4.65
N PHE A 381 11.52 -0.09 -5.49
CA PHE A 381 12.02 -1.46 -5.34
C PHE A 381 12.96 -1.66 -4.13
N ASN A 382 13.46 -0.60 -3.47
CA ASN A 382 14.30 -0.75 -2.28
C ASN A 382 13.48 -1.19 -1.06
N GLY A 383 12.20 -0.82 -1.03
CA GLY A 383 11.29 -1.08 0.08
C GLY A 383 10.18 -2.07 -0.29
N PHE A 384 9.66 -2.75 0.73
CA PHE A 384 8.52 -3.65 0.63
C PHE A 384 7.72 -3.64 1.93
N LEU A 385 6.43 -3.97 1.82
CA LEU A 385 5.58 -4.17 3.00
C LEU A 385 5.86 -5.55 3.58
N VAL A 386 6.15 -5.61 4.87
CA VAL A 386 6.28 -6.87 5.62
C VAL A 386 4.91 -7.31 6.14
N HIS A 387 4.10 -6.34 6.57
CA HIS A 387 2.79 -6.59 7.15
C HIS A 387 1.84 -5.46 6.77
N ALA A 388 0.61 -5.78 6.37
CA ALA A 388 -0.39 -4.81 5.94
C ALA A 388 -1.80 -5.24 6.30
N LYS A 389 -2.61 -4.32 6.84
CA LYS A 389 -4.02 -4.59 7.13
C LYS A 389 -4.88 -4.61 5.87
N SER A 390 -4.60 -3.68 4.95
CA SER A 390 -5.28 -3.55 3.67
C SER A 390 -4.21 -3.50 2.57
N PRO A 391 -3.60 -4.67 2.25
CA PRO A 391 -2.55 -4.76 1.23
C PRO A 391 -3.06 -4.27 -0.14
N ASP A 392 -4.33 -4.48 -0.45
CA ASP A 392 -5.03 -3.94 -1.62
C ASP A 392 -4.99 -2.41 -1.73
N GLN A 393 -4.88 -1.71 -0.60
CA GLN A 393 -4.80 -0.24 -0.50
C GLN A 393 -3.38 0.29 -0.24
N GLY A 394 -2.36 -0.58 -0.20
CA GLY A 394 -0.98 -0.18 0.13
C GLY A 394 -0.80 0.28 1.58
N LYS A 395 -1.68 -0.18 2.49
CA LYS A 395 -1.69 0.23 3.90
C LYS A 395 -0.92 -0.76 4.78
N GLY A 396 0.40 -0.60 4.79
CA GLY A 396 1.31 -1.37 5.64
C GLY A 396 1.27 -0.93 7.11
N THR A 397 1.65 -1.83 8.01
CA THR A 397 1.97 -1.52 9.40
C THR A 397 3.40 -1.90 9.79
N ILE A 398 4.07 -2.72 8.96
CA ILE A 398 5.51 -2.95 9.00
C ILE A 398 6.02 -2.86 7.57
N ALA A 399 7.09 -2.10 7.37
CA ALA A 399 7.79 -2.00 6.10
C ALA A 399 9.27 -2.23 6.33
N ALA A 400 9.92 -2.87 5.37
CA ALA A 400 11.34 -3.11 5.39
C ALA A 400 11.93 -2.66 4.06
N GLY A 401 13.21 -2.35 4.09
CA GLY A 401 13.91 -1.85 2.94
C GLY A 401 15.39 -1.81 3.16
N ARG A 402 16.09 -1.30 2.17
CA ARG A 402 17.55 -1.40 2.10
C ARG A 402 18.15 -0.12 1.53
N TYR A 403 19.31 0.26 2.05
CA TYR A 403 20.02 1.46 1.64
C TYR A 403 21.53 1.26 1.76
N GLY A 404 22.27 1.43 0.66
CA GLY A 404 23.66 1.00 0.58
C GLY A 404 23.80 -0.49 0.92
N GLU A 405 24.74 -0.83 1.80
CA GLU A 405 24.97 -2.23 2.20
C GLU A 405 24.06 -2.71 3.35
N GLY A 406 23.36 -1.79 4.01
CA GLY A 406 22.55 -2.04 5.20
C GLY A 406 21.06 -2.22 4.95
N ARG A 407 20.32 -2.47 6.04
CA ARG A 407 18.88 -2.73 6.01
C ARG A 407 18.14 -1.84 7.02
N MET A 408 16.89 -1.53 6.74
CA MET A 408 16.00 -0.80 7.65
C MET A 408 14.70 -1.56 7.81
N MET A 409 14.23 -1.68 9.05
CA MET A 409 12.89 -2.19 9.37
C MET A 409 12.15 -1.16 10.22
N VAL A 410 10.99 -0.73 9.70
CA VAL A 410 10.16 0.32 10.27
C VAL A 410 8.82 -0.25 10.69
N PHE A 411 8.43 0.04 11.92
CA PHE A 411 7.20 -0.42 12.54
C PHE A 411 6.26 0.77 12.76
N GLY A 412 5.00 0.62 12.38
CA GLY A 412 3.98 1.66 12.51
C GLY A 412 3.55 1.95 13.95
N ARG A 413 4.05 1.21 14.94
CA ARG A 413 3.78 1.40 16.37
C ARG A 413 5.06 1.22 17.17
N GLU A 414 4.97 1.39 18.49
CA GLU A 414 6.08 1.31 19.42
C GLU A 414 6.78 -0.03 19.34
N LEU A 415 8.12 0.00 19.19
CA LEU A 415 8.94 -1.21 19.26
C LEU A 415 8.70 -1.99 20.55
N HIS A 416 8.29 -1.33 21.64
CA HIS A 416 7.97 -2.03 22.87
C HIS A 416 6.91 -3.12 22.71
N SER A 417 5.92 -2.89 21.83
CA SER A 417 4.87 -3.89 21.56
C SER A 417 5.40 -5.15 20.85
N TYR A 418 6.57 -5.06 20.21
CA TYR A 418 7.22 -6.16 19.49
C TYR A 418 8.32 -6.79 20.34
N LEU A 419 9.20 -5.95 20.92
CA LEU A 419 10.37 -6.37 21.69
C LEU A 419 10.03 -6.87 23.09
N SER A 420 8.85 -6.59 23.66
CA SER A 420 8.42 -7.17 24.95
C SER A 420 8.31 -8.70 24.90
N SER A 421 8.05 -9.28 23.72
CA SER A 421 8.10 -10.73 23.50
C SER A 421 9.50 -11.33 23.77
N LEU A 422 10.55 -10.50 23.69
CA LEU A 422 11.93 -10.87 24.02
C LEU A 422 12.23 -10.84 25.53
N LYS A 423 11.25 -10.52 26.38
CA LYS A 423 11.37 -10.56 27.85
C LYS A 423 10.54 -11.69 28.47
N ASN A 424 9.42 -12.05 27.84
CA ASN A 424 8.56 -13.15 28.28
C ASN A 424 8.03 -13.90 27.04
N SER A 425 8.81 -14.89 26.57
CA SER A 425 8.53 -15.64 25.35
C SER A 425 7.25 -16.50 25.42
N SER A 426 6.75 -16.77 26.63
CA SER A 426 5.62 -17.69 26.88
C SER A 426 4.25 -17.19 26.41
N THR A 427 4.09 -15.88 26.18
CA THR A 427 2.77 -15.28 25.88
C THR A 427 2.48 -15.08 24.39
N ASN A 428 3.50 -15.12 23.50
CA ASN A 428 3.31 -14.95 22.05
C ASN A 428 4.50 -15.52 21.23
N ALA A 429 4.44 -16.81 20.92
CA ALA A 429 5.51 -17.54 20.22
C ALA A 429 5.78 -17.01 18.79
N ASP A 430 4.72 -16.72 18.02
CA ASP A 430 4.84 -16.19 16.67
C ASP A 430 5.54 -14.81 16.64
N MET A 431 5.16 -13.91 17.55
CA MET A 431 5.82 -12.60 17.65
C MET A 431 7.29 -12.74 18.06
N THR A 432 7.57 -13.64 19.00
CA THR A 432 8.95 -13.95 19.42
C THR A 432 9.80 -14.42 18.25
N GLN A 433 9.27 -15.37 17.46
CA GLN A 433 9.96 -15.92 16.30
C GLN A 433 10.09 -14.88 15.18
N PHE A 434 9.09 -14.03 14.97
CA PHE A 434 9.15 -12.92 14.02
C PHE A 434 10.30 -11.95 14.32
N VAL A 435 10.50 -11.59 15.60
CA VAL A 435 11.60 -10.69 15.98
C VAL A 435 12.96 -11.38 15.81
N ARG A 436 13.07 -12.69 16.08
CA ARG A 436 14.28 -13.48 15.75
C ARG A 436 14.58 -13.49 14.25
N ASN A 437 13.55 -13.72 13.43
CA ASN A 437 13.67 -13.68 11.97
C ASN A 437 14.06 -12.29 11.48
N SER A 438 13.57 -11.24 12.14
CA SER A 438 13.92 -9.85 11.83
C SER A 438 15.39 -9.54 12.13
N LEU A 439 15.91 -9.96 13.29
CA LEU A 439 17.33 -9.81 13.62
C LEU A 439 18.23 -10.61 12.67
N HIS A 440 17.82 -11.84 12.32
CA HIS A 440 18.50 -12.62 11.30
C HIS A 440 18.54 -11.89 9.96
N TRP A 441 17.39 -11.41 9.49
CA TRP A 441 17.31 -10.66 8.24
C TRP A 441 18.14 -9.38 8.29
N LEU A 442 18.09 -8.59 9.36
CA LEU A 442 18.88 -7.36 9.48
C LEU A 442 20.40 -7.61 9.48
N THR A 443 20.85 -8.79 9.90
CA THR A 443 22.28 -9.08 10.09
C THR A 443 22.85 -10.07 9.09
N GLU A 444 22.04 -10.68 8.21
CA GLU A 444 22.44 -11.75 7.29
C GLU A 444 23.73 -11.47 6.49
N ARG A 445 23.96 -10.20 6.13
CA ARG A 445 25.13 -9.74 5.36
C ARG A 445 26.35 -9.35 6.23
N ASN A 446 26.20 -9.35 7.55
CA ASN A 446 27.29 -9.10 8.48
C ASN A 446 28.05 -10.41 8.78
N GLN A 447 29.35 -10.29 9.06
CA GLN A 447 30.20 -11.44 9.38
C GLN A 447 29.68 -12.20 10.63
N ASN A 448 29.23 -11.43 11.63
CA ASN A 448 28.63 -11.88 12.88
C ASN A 448 27.09 -11.79 12.82
N ASN A 449 26.47 -12.54 11.90
CA ASN A 449 25.02 -12.53 11.77
C ASN A 449 24.32 -13.32 12.89
N TYR A 450 23.08 -12.94 13.19
CA TYR A 450 22.32 -13.47 14.33
C TYR A 450 22.12 -14.99 14.28
N ALA A 451 21.99 -15.59 13.09
CA ALA A 451 21.86 -17.05 12.99
C ALA A 451 23.13 -17.78 13.42
N LYS A 452 24.32 -17.23 13.11
CA LYS A 452 25.60 -17.76 13.61
C LYS A 452 25.74 -17.54 15.11
N VAL A 453 25.37 -16.36 15.61
CA VAL A 453 25.41 -16.04 17.04
C VAL A 453 24.55 -17.03 17.83
N VAL A 454 23.32 -17.30 17.39
CA VAL A 454 22.42 -18.26 18.07
C VAL A 454 22.93 -19.70 17.97
N ALA A 455 23.69 -20.04 16.93
CA ALA A 455 24.33 -21.36 16.80
C ALA A 455 25.60 -21.51 17.65
N SER A 456 26.16 -20.41 18.16
CA SER A 456 27.30 -20.39 19.07
C SER A 456 26.82 -20.24 20.52
N SER A 457 27.37 -21.05 21.44
CA SER A 457 27.01 -20.94 22.85
C SER A 457 27.64 -19.73 23.56
N ASN A 458 28.67 -19.12 22.95
CA ASN A 458 29.57 -18.17 23.63
C ASN A 458 29.58 -16.77 23.00
N GLU A 459 28.87 -16.56 21.91
CA GLU A 459 28.82 -15.27 21.20
C GLU A 459 27.52 -14.54 21.48
N LYS A 460 27.59 -13.21 21.53
CA LYS A 460 26.41 -12.33 21.62
C LYS A 460 26.43 -11.28 20.52
N LEU A 461 25.26 -11.00 19.96
CA LEU A 461 25.06 -9.93 18.98
C LEU A 461 25.10 -8.58 19.70
N ASN A 462 26.10 -7.76 19.38
CA ASN A 462 26.16 -6.39 19.89
C ASN A 462 25.11 -5.51 19.19
N VAL A 463 24.27 -4.84 19.98
CA VAL A 463 23.18 -3.98 19.48
C VAL A 463 23.25 -2.61 20.14
N LEU A 464 23.25 -1.54 19.36
CA LEU A 464 23.08 -0.19 19.90
C LEU A 464 21.60 0.04 20.22
N VAL A 465 21.32 0.61 21.39
CA VAL A 465 19.96 0.90 21.83
C VAL A 465 19.87 2.35 22.26
N GLN A 466 19.34 3.20 21.38
CA GLN A 466 18.93 4.55 21.75
C GLN A 466 17.57 4.55 22.42
N TRP A 467 16.66 3.72 21.89
CA TRP A 467 15.25 3.84 22.17
C TRP A 467 14.63 2.46 22.46
N TRP A 468 14.70 2.07 23.73
CA TRP A 468 14.05 0.91 24.38
C TRP A 468 14.66 0.76 25.77
N TYR A 469 13.84 0.66 26.82
CA TYR A 469 14.32 0.67 28.21
C TYR A 469 14.28 -0.70 28.90
N GLY A 470 13.76 -1.73 28.23
CA GLY A 470 13.79 -3.09 28.77
C GLY A 470 15.16 -3.76 28.56
N ASP A 471 15.34 -4.90 29.22
CA ASP A 471 16.48 -5.79 28.99
C ASP A 471 16.08 -6.91 28.02
N PHE A 472 17.08 -7.49 27.36
CA PHE A 472 16.88 -8.65 26.48
C PHE A 472 17.02 -9.93 27.32
N ASP A 473 16.13 -10.89 27.11
CA ASP A 473 16.26 -12.21 27.72
C ASP A 473 17.56 -12.90 27.26
N GLU A 474 18.21 -13.61 28.18
CA GLU A 474 19.50 -14.27 27.97
C GLU A 474 19.48 -15.24 26.79
N ASN A 475 18.31 -15.83 26.49
CA ASN A 475 18.08 -16.76 25.38
C ASN A 475 18.10 -16.11 23.98
N PHE A 476 18.22 -14.78 23.88
CA PHE A 476 18.38 -14.08 22.59
C PHE A 476 19.84 -13.80 22.26
N GLN A 477 20.80 -14.09 23.14
CA GLN A 477 22.23 -13.87 22.86
C GLN A 477 22.51 -12.45 22.36
N ILE A 478 21.93 -11.43 22.99
CA ILE A 478 22.12 -10.02 22.64
C ILE A 478 22.93 -9.32 23.73
N ASN A 479 23.91 -8.52 23.31
CA ASN A 479 24.62 -7.58 24.17
C ASN A 479 24.21 -6.15 23.77
N SER A 480 23.39 -5.51 24.59
CA SER A 480 22.87 -4.18 24.30
C SER A 480 23.76 -3.08 24.86
N HIS A 481 24.15 -2.12 24.04
CA HIS A 481 24.86 -0.91 24.45
C HIS A 481 23.94 0.31 24.33
N ARG A 482 23.61 0.93 25.46
CA ARG A 482 22.67 2.06 25.52
C ARG A 482 23.35 3.35 25.09
N ILE A 483 22.67 4.13 24.24
CA ILE A 483 23.14 5.45 23.79
C ILE A 483 22.09 6.51 24.08
N ASN A 484 22.47 7.60 24.75
CA ASN A 484 21.53 8.67 25.11
C ASN A 484 21.45 9.78 24.04
N ASN A 485 22.48 9.90 23.19
CA ASN A 485 22.55 10.91 22.13
C ASN A 485 23.39 10.36 20.95
N ILE A 486 22.84 10.39 19.73
CA ILE A 486 23.52 9.82 18.54
C ILE A 486 24.74 10.64 18.14
N ILE A 487 24.64 11.96 18.14
CA ILE A 487 25.69 12.87 17.66
C ILE A 487 26.95 12.72 18.51
N SER A 488 26.81 12.76 19.84
CA SER A 488 27.94 12.61 20.77
C SER A 488 28.57 11.21 20.72
N ASN A 489 27.82 10.19 20.28
CA ASN A 489 28.26 8.79 20.22
C ASN A 489 28.48 8.28 18.79
N LYS A 490 28.65 9.18 17.81
CA LYS A 490 28.76 8.83 16.37
C LYS A 490 29.81 7.75 16.06
N VAL A 491 30.89 7.67 16.85
CA VAL A 491 31.97 6.69 16.69
C VAL A 491 31.50 5.25 16.94
N LEU A 492 30.47 5.06 17.78
CA LEU A 492 29.89 3.75 18.06
C LEU A 492 29.07 3.19 16.91
N PHE A 493 28.62 4.03 15.98
CA PHE A 493 27.89 3.61 14.78
C PHE A 493 28.83 3.02 13.73
N ASN A 494 29.51 1.94 14.11
CA ASN A 494 30.38 1.12 13.28
C ASN A 494 29.71 -0.25 13.07
N PRO A 495 29.28 -0.58 11.84
CA PRO A 495 28.54 -1.81 11.57
C PRO A 495 29.31 -3.10 11.82
N ALA A 496 30.66 -3.05 11.78
CA ALA A 496 31.49 -4.20 12.11
C ALA A 496 31.43 -4.57 13.60
N VAL A 497 31.17 -3.59 14.47
CA VAL A 497 31.07 -3.79 15.93
C VAL A 497 29.62 -3.96 16.36
N TYR A 498 28.75 -3.06 15.88
CA TYR A 498 27.33 -3.03 16.17
C TYR A 498 26.56 -3.15 14.85
N PRO A 499 26.19 -4.36 14.41
CA PRO A 499 25.50 -4.57 13.14
C PRO A 499 24.04 -4.11 13.16
N VAL A 500 23.43 -3.90 14.34
CA VAL A 500 22.06 -3.38 14.48
C VAL A 500 22.03 -2.20 15.47
N ALA A 501 21.29 -1.15 15.10
CA ALA A 501 20.92 -0.06 15.99
C ALA A 501 19.40 0.07 16.10
N ILE A 502 18.90 0.05 17.33
CA ILE A 502 17.51 0.32 17.69
C ILE A 502 17.39 1.80 18.03
N VAL A 503 16.76 2.55 17.14
CA VAL A 503 16.75 4.02 17.19
C VAL A 503 15.34 4.57 17.19
N ASN A 504 15.20 5.78 17.75
CA ASN A 504 13.95 6.51 17.72
C ASN A 504 13.66 6.93 16.27
N PRO A 505 12.49 6.62 15.70
CA PRO A 505 12.14 7.11 14.36
C PRO A 505 11.83 8.61 14.31
N ARG A 506 11.66 9.29 15.46
CA ARG A 506 11.51 10.77 15.52
C ARG A 506 12.88 11.44 15.34
N ILE A 507 13.35 11.51 14.11
CA ILE A 507 14.60 12.19 13.79
C ILE A 507 14.23 13.57 13.23
N GLU A 508 14.58 14.61 13.99
CA GLU A 508 14.36 16.00 13.62
C GLU A 508 15.67 16.73 13.29
N ASP A 509 16.80 16.27 13.83
CA ASP A 509 18.11 16.86 13.54
C ASP A 509 18.70 16.25 12.25
N PRO A 510 19.00 17.07 11.23
CA PRO A 510 19.61 16.59 9.98
C PRO A 510 20.93 15.84 10.21
N LYS A 511 21.72 16.23 11.23
CA LYS A 511 23.00 15.57 11.55
C LYS A 511 22.81 14.17 12.10
N GLU A 512 21.77 13.96 12.91
CA GLU A 512 21.40 12.63 13.40
C GLU A 512 20.99 11.72 12.23
N ALA A 513 20.15 12.24 11.32
CA ALA A 513 19.75 11.53 10.11
C ALA A 513 20.95 11.18 9.22
N GLU A 514 21.92 12.09 9.07
CA GLU A 514 23.14 11.85 8.29
C GLU A 514 24.01 10.74 8.88
N ILE A 515 24.25 10.75 10.20
CA ILE A 515 25.02 9.70 10.89
C ILE A 515 24.37 8.34 10.67
N LEU A 516 23.06 8.25 10.86
CA LEU A 516 22.29 7.02 10.66
C LEU A 516 22.30 6.58 9.20
N ALA A 517 22.12 7.50 8.25
CA ALA A 517 22.20 7.20 6.83
C ALA A 517 23.58 6.60 6.46
N ASN A 518 24.67 7.20 6.96
CA ASN A 518 26.02 6.71 6.72
C ASN A 518 26.26 5.34 7.35
N TYR A 519 25.78 5.13 8.58
CA TYR A 519 25.85 3.83 9.24
C TYR A 519 25.14 2.73 8.44
N VAL A 520 23.92 2.98 7.95
CA VAL A 520 23.22 2.00 7.10
C VAL A 520 23.96 1.80 5.78
N LYS A 521 24.41 2.89 5.15
CA LYS A 521 25.14 2.80 3.88
C LYS A 521 26.38 1.89 3.97
N GLN A 522 27.04 1.86 5.13
CA GLN A 522 28.23 1.04 5.41
C GLN A 522 27.93 -0.42 5.83
N GLY A 523 26.66 -0.84 5.89
CA GLY A 523 26.28 -2.23 6.24
C GLY A 523 25.61 -2.39 7.60
N GLY A 524 25.39 -1.28 8.31
CA GLY A 524 24.63 -1.26 9.56
C GLY A 524 23.14 -1.41 9.30
N SER A 525 22.39 -1.85 10.31
CA SER A 525 20.95 -2.05 10.17
C SER A 525 20.16 -1.29 11.22
N LEU A 526 19.06 -0.67 10.80
CA LEU A 526 18.17 0.08 11.69
C LEU A 526 16.88 -0.69 11.97
N MET A 527 16.48 -0.68 13.24
CA MET A 527 15.17 -1.08 13.69
C MET A 527 14.49 0.11 14.36
N MET A 528 13.32 0.53 13.86
CA MET A 528 12.66 1.77 14.28
C MET A 528 11.14 1.59 14.44
N GLY A 529 10.51 2.17 15.46
CA GLY A 529 9.04 2.18 15.57
C GLY A 529 8.50 3.03 16.72
N HIS A 530 7.46 3.86 16.53
CA HIS A 530 6.93 4.74 17.58
C HIS A 530 5.50 5.24 17.29
N GLN A 531 4.86 5.86 18.30
CA GLN A 531 3.57 6.55 18.26
C GLN A 531 3.64 7.88 17.49
N VAL A 532 3.01 7.97 16.32
CA VAL A 532 2.97 9.21 15.52
C VAL A 532 1.93 10.23 15.98
N TRP A 533 0.95 9.84 16.80
CA TRP A 533 -0.10 10.77 17.24
C TRP A 533 0.38 11.88 18.19
N ASN A 534 1.64 11.87 18.60
CA ASN A 534 2.29 12.95 19.36
C ASN A 534 3.39 13.65 18.54
N TRP A 535 3.44 13.39 17.24
CA TRP A 535 4.36 14.02 16.29
C TRP A 535 3.60 15.01 15.43
N ASP A 536 3.60 16.29 15.82
CA ASP A 536 3.22 17.39 14.93
C ASP A 536 4.34 17.65 13.91
N ILE A 537 4.58 16.68 13.03
CA ILE A 537 5.68 16.71 12.07
C ILE A 537 5.13 16.67 10.66
N ASN A 538 5.54 17.66 9.85
CA ASN A 538 5.35 17.60 8.41
C ASN A 538 6.28 16.53 7.82
N PHE A 539 5.76 15.33 7.60
CA PHE A 539 6.52 14.19 7.05
C PHE A 539 7.33 14.55 5.80
N LYS A 540 6.79 15.42 4.94
CA LYS A 540 7.47 15.83 3.71
C LYS A 540 8.84 16.50 3.95
N ALA A 541 9.00 17.18 5.09
CA ALA A 541 10.21 17.90 5.46
C ALA A 541 10.94 17.28 6.67
N ALA A 542 10.46 16.14 7.17
CA ALA A 542 11.04 15.49 8.35
C ALA A 542 12.30 14.71 8.00
N GLU A 543 13.38 14.93 8.76
CA GLU A 543 14.66 14.27 8.53
C GLU A 543 14.57 12.74 8.66
N GLY A 544 13.78 12.25 9.62
CA GLY A 544 13.49 10.82 9.75
C GLY A 544 12.73 10.23 8.55
N GLN A 545 11.83 11.00 7.93
CA GLN A 545 11.13 10.59 6.71
C GLN A 545 12.06 10.57 5.50
N ASP A 546 13.00 11.52 5.37
CA ASP A 546 14.05 11.48 4.34
C ASP A 546 14.95 10.25 4.50
N LEU A 547 15.38 9.95 5.73
CA LEU A 547 16.20 8.77 6.03
C LEU A 547 15.53 7.47 5.56
N ILE A 548 14.29 7.21 5.99
CA ILE A 548 13.60 5.96 5.61
C ILE A 548 13.17 5.95 4.14
N ALA A 549 12.96 7.11 3.52
CA ALA A 549 12.69 7.22 2.10
C ALA A 549 13.88 6.74 1.26
N LYS A 550 15.12 6.88 1.74
CA LYS A 550 16.31 6.29 1.07
C LYS A 550 16.23 4.77 0.97
N ALA A 551 15.59 4.12 1.94
CA ALA A 551 15.32 2.69 1.94
C ALA A 551 14.02 2.28 1.20
N GLY A 552 13.34 3.23 0.53
CA GLY A 552 12.11 2.94 -0.23
C GLY A 552 10.83 2.90 0.61
N ILE A 553 10.86 3.41 1.84
CA ILE A 553 9.76 3.36 2.81
C ILE A 553 9.17 4.77 3.03
N ILE A 554 7.84 4.86 3.14
CA ILE A 554 7.10 6.06 3.49
C ILE A 554 6.36 5.84 4.80
N TRP A 555 6.46 6.81 5.70
CA TRP A 555 5.60 6.93 6.86
C TRP A 555 4.48 7.95 6.57
N LYS A 556 3.21 7.53 6.68
CA LYS A 556 2.06 8.39 6.36
C LYS A 556 1.38 9.02 7.59
N GLY A 557 1.52 8.39 8.76
CA GLY A 557 1.13 8.98 10.05
C GLY A 557 -0.37 9.03 10.37
N THR A 558 -1.23 8.42 9.56
CA THR A 558 -2.69 8.35 9.80
C THR A 558 -3.08 7.26 10.81
N TRP A 559 -4.11 7.54 11.65
CA TRP A 559 -4.61 6.71 12.77
C TRP A 559 -5.92 5.94 12.46
N HIS A 560 -6.31 5.05 13.39
CA HIS A 560 -7.51 4.20 13.47
C HIS A 560 -7.48 2.81 12.82
N TRP A 561 -6.70 1.91 13.42
CA TRP A 561 -7.02 0.49 13.38
C TRP A 561 -6.90 -0.07 14.81
N THR A 562 -8.00 -0.55 15.37
CA THR A 562 -7.94 -1.86 16.04
C THR A 562 -7.79 -2.88 14.91
N ASP A 563 -7.14 -4.01 15.16
CA ASP A 563 -7.39 -5.32 14.52
C ASP A 563 -6.08 -6.09 14.38
N SER A 564 -6.19 -7.37 14.69
CA SER A 564 -5.22 -8.41 14.39
C SER A 564 -5.36 -8.87 12.93
N ILE A 565 -4.26 -9.31 12.31
CA ILE A 565 -4.35 -10.07 11.07
C ILE A 565 -4.59 -11.54 11.45
N SER A 566 -5.66 -12.13 10.91
CA SER A 566 -6.09 -13.48 11.26
C SER A 566 -5.19 -14.59 10.69
N SER A 567 -4.37 -14.30 9.67
CA SER A 567 -3.51 -15.29 9.00
C SER A 567 -2.33 -14.65 8.25
N LYS A 568 -1.42 -15.51 7.78
CA LYS A 568 -0.25 -15.14 6.98
C LYS A 568 -0.68 -14.38 5.72
N PRO A 569 -0.14 -13.19 5.45
CA PRO A 569 -0.52 -12.43 4.26
C PRO A 569 -0.02 -13.11 2.98
N ASP A 570 -0.74 -12.90 1.88
CA ASP A 570 -0.23 -13.24 0.55
C ASP A 570 0.93 -12.29 0.21
N PHE A 571 2.13 -12.86 0.12
CA PHE A 571 3.34 -12.08 -0.18
C PHE A 571 3.25 -11.39 -1.52
N GLN A 572 2.66 -12.02 -2.53
CA GLN A 572 2.54 -11.39 -3.85
C GLN A 572 1.67 -10.14 -3.76
N GLN A 573 0.58 -10.21 -2.98
CA GLN A 573 -0.29 -9.06 -2.73
C GLN A 573 0.44 -7.90 -2.02
N LEU A 574 1.31 -8.21 -1.06
CA LEU A 574 2.14 -7.20 -0.38
C LEU A 574 3.12 -6.50 -1.33
N LEU A 575 3.69 -7.22 -2.30
CA LEU A 575 4.64 -6.65 -3.26
C LEU A 575 3.95 -5.84 -4.36
N GLU A 576 2.79 -6.29 -4.83
CA GLU A 576 1.95 -5.55 -5.78
C GLU A 576 1.38 -4.26 -5.18
N ALA A 577 1.30 -4.20 -3.85
CA ALA A 577 0.89 -3.02 -3.11
C ALA A 577 1.92 -1.87 -3.13
N ASN A 578 3.14 -2.08 -3.65
CA ASN A 578 4.15 -1.04 -3.80
C ASN A 578 3.67 0.09 -4.72
N LEU A 579 3.84 1.34 -4.30
CA LEU A 579 3.31 2.51 -5.02
C LEU A 579 3.86 2.65 -6.43
N SER A 580 5.12 2.26 -6.67
CA SER A 580 5.71 2.27 -8.02
C SER A 580 4.97 1.35 -9.00
N ASN A 581 4.53 0.18 -8.54
CA ASN A 581 3.75 -0.76 -9.33
C ASN A 581 2.32 -0.25 -9.54
N ARG A 582 1.69 0.25 -8.48
CA ARG A 582 0.34 0.84 -8.53
C ARG A 582 0.28 2.02 -9.49
N PHE A 583 1.29 2.89 -9.46
CA PHE A 583 1.37 4.03 -10.35
C PHE A 583 1.42 3.64 -11.83
N LYS A 584 2.28 2.68 -12.18
CA LYS A 584 2.34 2.10 -13.54
C LYS A 584 1.00 1.52 -13.95
N TRP A 585 0.34 0.79 -13.04
CA TRP A 585 -0.97 0.21 -13.28
C TRP A 585 -2.06 1.27 -13.50
N PHE A 586 -2.15 2.30 -12.65
CA PHE A 586 -3.08 3.41 -12.83
C PHE A 586 -2.85 4.15 -14.15
N LYS A 587 -1.58 4.34 -14.54
CA LYS A 587 -1.22 4.94 -15.83
C LYS A 587 -1.70 4.07 -16.99
N ALA A 588 -1.45 2.76 -16.93
CA ALA A 588 -1.87 1.81 -17.95
C ALA A 588 -3.40 1.75 -18.11
N ILE A 589 -4.16 1.85 -17.01
CA ILE A 589 -5.63 1.97 -17.04
C ILE A 589 -6.05 3.20 -17.83
N GLU A 590 -5.47 4.36 -17.51
CA GLU A 590 -5.82 5.61 -18.18
C GLU A 590 -5.38 5.64 -19.66
N GLU A 591 -4.29 4.94 -20.00
CA GLU A 591 -3.82 4.73 -21.37
C GLU A 591 -4.61 3.65 -22.14
N GLY A 592 -5.58 2.98 -21.51
CA GLY A 592 -6.38 1.92 -22.11
C GLY A 592 -5.64 0.59 -22.34
N LYS A 593 -4.44 0.44 -21.74
CA LYS A 593 -3.64 -0.79 -21.81
C LYS A 593 -4.08 -1.84 -20.80
N GLU A 594 -4.74 -1.40 -19.72
CA GLU A 594 -5.34 -2.25 -18.69
C GLU A 594 -6.81 -1.87 -18.50
N PRO A 595 -7.72 -2.83 -18.25
CA PRO A 595 -9.11 -2.50 -17.99
C PRO A 595 -9.28 -1.90 -16.58
N LEU A 596 -10.34 -1.11 -16.39
CA LEU A 596 -10.80 -0.76 -15.05
C LEU A 596 -11.18 -2.04 -14.28
N PRO A 597 -10.87 -2.14 -12.98
CA PRO A 597 -11.15 -3.34 -12.19
C PRO A 597 -12.63 -3.50 -11.79
N TYR A 598 -13.53 -2.69 -12.35
CA TYR A 598 -14.96 -2.70 -12.09
C TYR A 598 -15.74 -2.31 -13.35
N SER A 599 -16.97 -2.81 -13.46
CA SER A 599 -17.89 -2.52 -14.57
C SER A 599 -18.92 -1.43 -14.26
N LYS A 600 -19.15 -1.11 -12.97
CA LYS A 600 -20.13 -0.11 -12.50
C LYS A 600 -19.50 0.85 -11.49
N GLN A 601 -19.65 2.15 -11.70
CA GLN A 601 -19.02 3.19 -10.87
C GLN A 601 -19.48 3.19 -9.39
N GLN A 602 -20.69 2.71 -9.10
CA GLN A 602 -21.24 2.68 -7.75
C GLN A 602 -21.07 1.33 -7.05
N SER A 603 -20.20 0.44 -7.56
CA SER A 603 -19.95 -0.87 -6.94
C SER A 603 -18.96 -0.78 -5.76
N LYS A 604 -18.92 -1.82 -4.92
CA LYS A 604 -17.96 -1.94 -3.81
C LYS A 604 -16.52 -2.00 -4.32
N GLU A 605 -16.30 -2.61 -5.47
CA GLU A 605 -15.02 -2.69 -6.16
C GLU A 605 -14.55 -1.30 -6.62
N ALA A 606 -15.45 -0.49 -7.19
CA ALA A 606 -15.16 0.89 -7.56
C ALA A 606 -14.79 1.74 -6.33
N GLU A 607 -15.54 1.61 -5.23
CA GLU A 607 -15.21 2.30 -3.98
C GLU A 607 -13.85 1.89 -3.42
N THR A 608 -13.53 0.59 -3.47
CA THR A 608 -12.22 0.07 -3.04
C THR A 608 -11.10 0.59 -3.92
N PHE A 609 -11.31 0.62 -5.24
CA PHE A 609 -10.34 1.18 -6.19
C PHE A 609 -10.09 2.67 -5.94
N ASP A 610 -11.15 3.47 -5.74
CA ASP A 610 -11.01 4.89 -5.39
C ASP A 610 -10.22 5.09 -4.09
N LYS A 611 -10.51 4.28 -3.05
CA LYS A 611 -9.72 4.29 -1.80
C LYS A 611 -8.24 4.02 -2.06
N THR A 612 -7.93 3.08 -2.95
CA THR A 612 -6.54 2.77 -3.35
C THR A 612 -5.89 3.97 -4.05
N VAL A 613 -6.59 4.62 -5.00
CA VAL A 613 -6.09 5.80 -5.71
C VAL A 613 -5.78 6.95 -4.75
N ILE A 614 -6.71 7.28 -3.84
CA ILE A 614 -6.51 8.35 -2.84
C ILE A 614 -5.42 7.99 -1.83
N SER A 615 -5.37 6.72 -1.39
CA SER A 615 -4.32 6.25 -0.48
C SER A 615 -2.94 6.41 -1.10
N ALA A 616 -2.79 6.06 -2.40
CA ALA A 616 -1.55 6.23 -3.14
C ALA A 616 -1.17 7.70 -3.29
N ALA A 617 -2.11 8.57 -3.67
CA ALA A 617 -1.87 10.00 -3.80
C ALA A 617 -1.42 10.65 -2.49
N SER A 618 -2.10 10.32 -1.39
CA SER A 618 -1.76 10.82 -0.06
C SER A 618 -0.40 10.31 0.43
N ALA A 619 -0.04 9.05 0.16
CA ALA A 619 1.28 8.53 0.50
C ALA A 619 2.39 9.26 -0.28
N LEU A 620 2.18 9.49 -1.59
CA LEU A 620 3.11 10.23 -2.43
C LEU A 620 3.25 11.71 -2.02
N ALA A 621 2.19 12.38 -1.56
CA ALA A 621 2.27 13.78 -1.11
C ALA A 621 3.17 13.97 0.13
N ASN A 622 3.30 12.92 0.96
CA ASN A 622 4.17 12.92 2.13
C ASN A 622 5.63 12.58 1.82
N LEU A 623 5.97 12.25 0.56
CA LEU A 623 7.35 11.99 0.17
C LEU A 623 8.18 13.28 0.19
N PRO A 624 9.43 13.22 0.68
CA PRO A 624 10.41 14.26 0.47
C PRO A 624 10.54 14.59 -1.02
N ASN A 625 10.79 15.87 -1.34
CA ASN A 625 10.91 16.33 -2.73
C ASN A 625 12.01 15.57 -3.50
N SER A 626 13.11 15.21 -2.83
CA SER A 626 14.20 14.38 -3.36
C SER A 626 13.69 13.02 -3.87
N ALA A 627 12.88 12.33 -3.06
CA ALA A 627 12.27 11.05 -3.39
C ALA A 627 11.24 11.16 -4.53
N MET A 628 10.44 12.22 -4.53
CA MET A 628 9.48 12.51 -5.61
C MET A 628 10.16 12.72 -6.97
N ASN A 629 11.29 13.43 -7.00
CA ASN A 629 12.08 13.63 -8.22
C ASN A 629 12.64 12.31 -8.76
N ASN A 630 13.13 11.43 -7.88
CA ASN A 630 13.67 10.12 -8.28
C ASN A 630 12.62 9.19 -8.91
N LEU A 631 11.33 9.42 -8.64
CA LEU A 631 10.22 8.70 -9.28
C LEU A 631 9.79 9.31 -10.63
N GLY A 632 10.37 10.44 -11.05
CA GLY A 632 9.98 11.18 -12.25
C GLY A 632 8.60 11.87 -12.15
N LEU A 633 8.06 12.01 -10.93
CA LEU A 633 6.70 12.53 -10.71
C LEU A 633 6.64 14.07 -10.64
N SER A 634 7.75 14.71 -10.31
CA SER A 634 7.81 16.16 -10.16
C SER A 634 7.63 16.86 -11.50
N GLU A 635 8.27 16.36 -12.56
CA GLU A 635 8.05 16.88 -13.91
C GLU A 635 6.62 16.63 -14.38
N ASP A 636 6.08 15.41 -14.21
CA ASP A 636 4.73 15.07 -14.64
C ASP A 636 3.64 15.92 -13.94
N SER A 637 3.82 16.25 -12.66
CA SER A 637 2.90 17.12 -11.91
C SER A 637 3.11 18.62 -12.18
N GLN A 638 4.34 19.08 -12.40
CA GLN A 638 4.66 20.50 -12.58
C GLN A 638 4.61 21.00 -14.04
N THR A 639 4.97 20.17 -15.02
CA THR A 639 5.13 20.59 -16.43
C THR A 639 3.90 20.36 -17.28
N LYS A 640 3.10 19.33 -16.98
CA LYS A 640 1.79 19.15 -17.61
C LYS A 640 0.82 20.01 -16.83
N ALA A 641 0.59 21.25 -17.28
CA ALA A 641 -0.59 22.00 -16.85
C ALA A 641 -1.78 21.04 -16.91
N ILE A 642 -2.26 20.56 -15.76
CA ILE A 642 -3.30 19.55 -15.66
C ILE A 642 -4.59 20.19 -16.17
N LYS A 643 -4.79 20.19 -17.50
CA LYS A 643 -5.93 20.80 -18.20
C LYS A 643 -7.13 19.85 -18.13
N TYR A 644 -7.52 19.47 -16.92
CA TYR A 644 -8.67 18.62 -16.71
C TYR A 644 -9.71 19.31 -15.86
N LYS A 645 -10.96 19.09 -16.26
CA LYS A 645 -12.13 19.41 -15.46
C LYS A 645 -12.14 18.48 -14.25
N LEU A 646 -11.87 19.03 -13.06
CA LEU A 646 -11.74 18.27 -11.81
C LEU A 646 -13.00 17.43 -11.47
N TYR A 647 -14.14 17.79 -12.03
CA TYR A 647 -15.38 17.04 -11.92
C TYR A 647 -15.45 15.75 -12.76
N ASN A 648 -14.46 15.45 -13.62
CA ASN A 648 -14.45 14.27 -14.49
C ASN A 648 -13.16 13.43 -14.34
N ILE A 649 -12.65 13.31 -13.13
CA ILE A 649 -11.33 12.71 -12.87
C ILE A 649 -11.39 11.22 -12.48
N ASN A 650 -12.58 10.64 -12.29
CA ASN A 650 -12.69 9.31 -11.64
C ASN A 650 -12.43 8.14 -12.58
N SER A 651 -12.63 8.33 -13.89
CA SER A 651 -12.17 7.39 -14.90
C SER A 651 -10.67 7.51 -15.18
N LYS A 652 -9.99 8.47 -14.53
CA LYS A 652 -8.59 8.84 -14.78
C LYS A 652 -7.76 8.70 -13.49
N PRO A 653 -7.53 7.47 -13.01
CA PRO A 653 -6.91 7.24 -11.70
C PRO A 653 -5.51 7.86 -11.59
N TYR A 654 -4.73 7.85 -12.68
CA TYR A 654 -3.41 8.46 -12.70
C TYR A 654 -3.50 9.99 -12.64
N THR A 655 -4.35 10.60 -13.46
CA THR A 655 -4.60 12.04 -13.41
C THR A 655 -5.15 12.48 -12.05
N LYS A 656 -6.00 11.66 -11.39
CA LYS A 656 -6.50 11.91 -10.03
C LYS A 656 -5.38 12.03 -9.01
N ILE A 657 -4.38 11.14 -9.10
CA ILE A 657 -3.16 11.21 -8.29
C ILE A 657 -2.39 12.48 -8.61
N MET A 658 -2.16 12.80 -9.89
CA MET A 658 -1.42 14.00 -10.28
C MET A 658 -2.10 15.29 -9.81
N ALA A 659 -3.42 15.41 -9.93
CA ALA A 659 -4.17 16.57 -9.47
C ALA A 659 -4.12 16.74 -7.94
N TYR A 660 -4.21 15.63 -7.20
CA TYR A 660 -4.02 15.65 -5.76
C TYR A 660 -2.61 16.11 -5.39
N LEU A 661 -1.59 15.49 -5.98
CA LEU A 661 -0.19 15.82 -5.73
C LEU A 661 0.13 17.26 -6.08
N ASP A 662 -0.32 17.75 -7.24
CA ASP A 662 -0.18 19.14 -7.62
C ASP A 662 -0.77 20.03 -6.52
N SER A 663 -2.03 19.82 -6.10
CA SER A 663 -2.66 20.65 -5.06
C SER A 663 -2.00 20.58 -3.69
N ALA A 664 -1.55 19.40 -3.24
CA ALA A 664 -1.00 19.19 -1.91
C ALA A 664 0.49 19.60 -1.81
N THR A 665 1.18 19.69 -2.95
CA THR A 665 2.61 19.99 -2.98
C THR A 665 2.97 21.29 -3.68
N LYS A 666 2.00 21.97 -4.32
CA LYS A 666 2.25 23.21 -5.06
C LYS A 666 2.82 24.28 -4.16
N SER A 667 3.93 24.82 -4.59
CA SER A 667 4.39 26.16 -4.21
C SER A 667 4.67 26.92 -5.50
N LEU A 668 4.41 28.22 -5.50
CA LEU A 668 4.75 29.06 -6.63
C LEU A 668 6.03 29.86 -6.35
N LYS A 669 6.89 29.92 -7.36
CA LYS A 669 8.00 30.88 -7.43
C LYS A 669 7.45 32.27 -7.72
N PRO A 670 8.16 33.36 -7.37
CA PRO A 670 7.73 34.72 -7.69
C PRO A 670 7.38 34.89 -9.18
N ASN A 671 6.26 35.59 -9.45
CA ASN A 671 5.74 35.87 -10.80
C ASN A 671 5.26 34.65 -11.62
N GLN A 672 4.98 33.51 -10.98
CA GLN A 672 4.36 32.37 -11.67
C GLN A 672 2.84 32.59 -11.86
N LYS A 673 2.30 32.00 -12.93
CA LYS A 673 0.85 32.04 -13.20
C LYS A 673 0.06 31.30 -12.11
N PRO A 674 -1.22 31.65 -11.89
CA PRO A 674 -2.12 30.90 -11.02
C PRO A 674 -2.14 29.40 -11.35
N ALA A 675 -2.37 28.57 -10.33
CA ALA A 675 -2.52 27.13 -10.51
C ALA A 675 -3.90 26.78 -11.09
N ASN A 676 -4.00 25.71 -11.86
CA ASN A 676 -5.26 25.29 -12.48
C ASN A 676 -6.36 25.03 -11.43
N GLY A 677 -7.58 25.47 -11.73
CA GLY A 677 -8.74 25.30 -10.86
C GLY A 677 -8.88 26.39 -9.80
N TYR A 678 -7.99 27.41 -9.77
CA TYR A 678 -8.16 28.58 -8.91
C TYR A 678 -9.48 29.31 -9.18
N GLU A 679 -9.97 29.30 -10.42
CA GLU A 679 -11.20 29.98 -10.82
C GLU A 679 -12.44 29.41 -10.11
N GLN A 680 -12.40 28.15 -9.68
CA GLN A 680 -13.47 27.53 -8.92
C GLN A 680 -13.65 28.19 -7.54
N LEU A 681 -12.58 28.77 -7.00
CA LEU A 681 -12.62 29.56 -5.76
C LEU A 681 -13.01 31.03 -6.02
N GLY A 682 -13.43 31.37 -7.23
CA GLY A 682 -13.72 32.74 -7.64
C GLY A 682 -12.48 33.52 -8.04
N THR A 683 -12.71 34.60 -8.79
CA THR A 683 -11.63 35.44 -9.33
C THR A 683 -11.76 36.88 -8.85
N VAL A 684 -10.62 37.56 -8.74
CA VAL A 684 -10.56 39.00 -8.50
C VAL A 684 -10.42 39.68 -9.86
N GLN A 685 -11.26 40.68 -10.13
CA GLN A 685 -11.20 41.45 -11.38
C GLN A 685 -9.79 42.03 -11.62
N ALA A 686 -9.38 42.11 -12.89
CA ALA A 686 -8.01 42.46 -13.25
C ALA A 686 -7.61 43.87 -12.82
N ASP A 687 -8.57 44.79 -12.82
CA ASP A 687 -8.48 46.20 -12.47
C ASP A 687 -8.73 46.50 -10.98
N ALA A 688 -9.00 45.48 -10.16
CA ALA A 688 -9.20 45.65 -8.72
C ALA A 688 -7.99 46.35 -8.08
N ALA A 689 -8.25 47.48 -7.41
CA ALA A 689 -7.20 48.29 -6.80
C ALA A 689 -6.43 47.48 -5.73
N LYS A 690 -5.10 47.45 -5.89
CA LYS A 690 -4.18 46.90 -4.90
C LYS A 690 -3.99 47.89 -3.76
N VAL A 691 -3.88 47.38 -2.54
CA VAL A 691 -3.75 48.18 -1.33
C VAL A 691 -2.43 47.89 -0.60
N THR A 692 -2.05 48.84 0.24
CA THR A 692 -1.03 48.68 1.28
C THR A 692 -1.71 48.91 2.63
N GLU A 693 -1.66 47.92 3.52
CA GLU A 693 -2.28 48.00 4.83
C GLU A 693 -1.30 47.60 5.94
N THR A 694 -1.43 48.26 7.07
CA THR A 694 -0.63 47.98 8.27
C THR A 694 -1.47 47.21 9.28
N ILE A 695 -1.01 46.03 9.66
CA ILE A 695 -1.70 45.09 10.56
C ILE A 695 -0.87 44.91 11.82
N ASN A 696 -1.49 45.10 12.98
CA ASN A 696 -0.87 44.82 14.27
C ASN A 696 -1.11 43.35 14.64
N PHE A 697 -0.04 42.62 14.89
CA PHE A 697 -0.04 41.23 15.33
C PHE A 697 0.33 41.17 16.81
N ASP A 698 -0.57 40.63 17.63
CA ASP A 698 -0.40 40.55 19.07
C ASP A 698 -0.18 39.10 19.50
N PHE A 699 0.96 38.84 20.13
CA PHE A 699 1.31 37.50 20.60
C PHE A 699 0.68 37.17 21.97
N ASN A 700 0.02 38.14 22.63
CA ASN A 700 -0.58 37.97 23.97
C ASN A 700 -1.92 37.27 24.00
N GLN A 701 -2.23 36.55 22.92
CA GLN A 701 -3.55 35.99 22.73
C GLN A 701 -3.68 34.69 23.53
N GLN A 702 -4.76 34.60 24.30
CA GLN A 702 -4.95 33.51 25.23
C GLN A 702 -5.62 32.33 24.51
N HIS A 703 -4.87 31.23 24.31
CA HIS A 703 -5.33 29.98 23.68
C HIS A 703 -6.29 29.16 24.53
N SER A 704 -7.30 28.51 23.96
CA SER A 704 -8.33 27.78 24.73
C SER A 704 -7.90 26.50 25.46
N SER A 705 -6.61 26.18 25.59
CA SER A 705 -6.15 24.89 26.12
C SER A 705 -6.58 24.61 27.57
N TRP A 706 -6.72 25.64 28.41
CA TRP A 706 -7.18 25.48 29.80
C TRP A 706 -8.67 25.18 29.91
N VAL A 707 -9.46 25.46 28.87
CA VAL A 707 -10.92 25.22 28.86
C VAL A 707 -11.24 23.73 28.73
N LYS A 708 -10.26 22.92 28.30
CA LYS A 708 -10.41 21.47 28.08
C LYS A 708 -11.51 21.17 27.05
N THR A 709 -11.41 21.82 25.90
CA THR A 709 -12.26 21.58 24.74
C THR A 709 -11.73 20.41 23.91
N SER A 710 -12.59 19.76 23.12
CA SER A 710 -12.16 18.73 22.15
C SER A 710 -11.23 19.29 21.07
N VAL A 711 -11.43 20.56 20.70
CA VAL A 711 -10.62 21.29 19.72
C VAL A 711 -10.06 22.55 20.37
N THR A 712 -8.74 22.74 20.31
CA THR A 712 -8.09 23.98 20.78
C THR A 712 -7.94 24.95 19.63
N ASN A 713 -8.34 26.22 19.82
CA ASN A 713 -8.28 27.22 18.76
C ASN A 713 -6.81 27.69 18.56
N PRO A 714 -6.21 27.51 17.37
CA PRO A 714 -4.94 28.14 17.02
C PRO A 714 -5.12 29.66 16.82
N TYR A 715 -4.03 30.42 16.87
CA TYR A 715 -4.11 31.86 16.61
C TYR A 715 -4.18 32.14 15.11
N TRP A 716 -5.33 32.63 14.64
CA TRP A 716 -5.52 33.13 13.28
C TRP A 716 -6.06 34.56 13.31
N LEU A 717 -5.22 35.51 12.93
CA LEU A 717 -5.59 36.91 12.76
C LEU A 717 -6.15 37.14 11.36
N SER A 718 -7.45 37.45 11.28
CA SER A 718 -8.11 37.90 10.05
C SER A 718 -7.69 39.32 9.68
N THR A 719 -7.34 39.54 8.41
CA THR A 719 -6.85 40.85 7.92
C THR A 719 -7.89 41.65 7.13
N GLY A 720 -8.94 41.00 6.60
CA GLY A 720 -9.84 41.61 5.63
C GLY A 720 -9.21 41.85 4.25
N LEU A 721 -8.07 41.21 3.99
CA LEU A 721 -7.34 41.28 2.71
C LEU A 721 -7.38 39.95 1.98
N TYR A 722 -7.28 40.03 0.66
CA TYR A 722 -7.26 38.88 -0.23
C TYR A 722 -6.04 38.95 -1.15
N ALA A 723 -5.30 37.85 -1.21
CA ALA A 723 -4.22 37.68 -2.17
C ALA A 723 -4.82 37.10 -3.46
N LYS A 724 -4.69 37.83 -4.57
CA LYS A 724 -5.09 37.30 -5.89
C LYS A 724 -4.21 36.10 -6.25
N ALA A 725 -4.80 35.07 -6.85
CA ALA A 725 -4.05 33.88 -7.29
C ALA A 725 -2.93 34.29 -8.25
N GLY A 726 -1.73 33.72 -8.08
CA GLY A 726 -0.56 33.99 -8.93
C GLY A 726 0.05 35.39 -8.80
N ASP A 727 -0.57 36.34 -8.10
CA ASP A 727 0.03 37.65 -7.82
C ASP A 727 1.03 37.55 -6.65
N ASN A 728 2.08 38.36 -6.69
CA ASN A 728 2.95 38.55 -5.54
C ASN A 728 2.30 39.54 -4.57
N ILE A 729 2.26 39.18 -3.29
CA ILE A 729 2.08 40.13 -2.19
C ILE A 729 3.41 40.29 -1.45
N VAL A 730 3.67 41.47 -0.93
CA VAL A 730 4.85 41.76 -0.11
C VAL A 730 4.38 41.94 1.32
N ILE A 731 4.98 41.20 2.24
CA ILE A 731 4.70 41.29 3.67
C ILE A 731 6.00 41.69 4.37
N THR A 732 6.02 42.90 4.92
CA THR A 732 7.14 43.37 5.73
C THR A 732 6.80 43.16 7.20
N VAL A 733 7.60 42.34 7.88
CA VAL A 733 7.54 42.18 9.34
C VAL A 733 8.47 43.23 9.94
N ASN A 734 7.91 44.33 10.45
CA ASN A 734 8.68 45.28 11.25
C ASN A 734 9.03 44.60 12.57
N SER A 735 10.25 44.84 13.08
CA SER A 735 10.80 44.13 14.24
C SER A 735 9.74 43.91 15.32
N PRO A 736 9.41 42.66 15.69
CA PRO A 736 8.58 42.42 16.86
C PRO A 736 9.24 43.13 18.05
N SER A 737 8.46 43.57 19.04
CA SER A 737 8.96 44.28 20.22
C SER A 737 10.04 43.53 21.02
N ASP A 738 10.36 42.30 20.64
CA ASP A 738 11.53 41.54 21.06
C ASP A 738 12.79 41.95 20.27
N SER A 739 13.68 42.69 20.94
CA SER A 739 14.96 43.16 20.39
C SER A 739 15.98 42.05 20.05
N HIS A 740 15.73 40.79 20.41
CA HIS A 740 16.66 39.69 20.19
C HIS A 740 16.59 39.10 18.76
N ILE A 741 15.55 39.42 17.97
CA ILE A 741 15.41 38.94 16.58
C ILE A 741 15.84 40.01 15.59
N LYS A 742 16.90 39.72 14.84
CA LYS A 742 17.45 40.62 13.82
C LYS A 742 16.75 40.42 12.47
N ALA A 743 16.83 41.43 11.60
CA ALA A 743 16.36 41.33 10.21
C ALA A 743 16.93 40.07 9.53
N GLY A 744 16.09 39.35 8.80
CA GLY A 744 16.43 38.08 8.15
C GLY A 744 16.25 36.82 9.01
N GLN A 745 16.00 36.94 10.32
CA GLN A 745 15.70 35.79 11.19
C GLN A 745 14.20 35.41 11.18
N PRO A 746 13.82 34.14 11.46
CA PRO A 746 12.42 33.72 11.54
C PRO A 746 11.64 34.47 12.63
N SER A 747 10.50 35.07 12.26
CA SER A 747 9.68 35.90 13.16
C SER A 747 8.69 35.14 14.05
N GLN A 748 8.59 33.81 13.87
CA GLN A 748 7.49 32.96 14.40
C GLN A 748 6.07 33.32 13.91
N ILE A 749 5.94 34.32 13.04
CA ILE A 749 4.69 34.63 12.35
C ILE A 749 4.68 33.85 11.05
N GLU A 750 3.53 33.27 10.72
CA GLU A 750 3.29 32.65 9.43
C GLU A 750 2.19 33.43 8.72
N VAL A 751 2.34 33.60 7.41
CA VAL A 751 1.21 33.97 6.57
C VAL A 751 0.46 32.71 6.17
N ARG A 752 -0.86 32.77 6.23
CA ARG A 752 -1.74 31.81 5.59
C ARG A 752 -2.56 32.51 4.51
N VAL A 753 -2.61 31.91 3.34
CA VAL A 753 -3.48 32.35 2.26
C VAL A 753 -4.52 31.26 2.02
N ASN A 754 -5.79 31.68 2.01
CA ASN A 754 -6.99 30.85 1.91
C ASN A 754 -7.32 30.09 3.22
N GLY A 755 -8.56 30.29 3.69
CA GLY A 755 -9.06 29.71 4.94
C GLY A 755 -9.55 28.27 4.82
N HIS A 756 -9.72 27.74 3.60
CA HIS A 756 -10.22 26.39 3.36
C HIS A 756 -9.12 25.33 3.55
N THR A 757 -8.93 24.90 4.80
CA THR A 757 -7.93 23.90 5.17
C THR A 757 -8.38 22.47 4.94
N ASP A 758 -9.68 22.27 4.66
CA ASP A 758 -10.26 20.95 4.50
C ASP A 758 -9.81 20.28 3.20
N ASN A 759 -9.37 19.03 3.32
CA ASN A 759 -8.93 18.22 2.20
C ASN A 759 -10.09 17.41 1.63
N ILE A 760 -10.62 17.85 0.50
CA ILE A 760 -11.81 17.25 -0.09
C ILE A 760 -11.56 15.95 -0.86
N ALA A 761 -10.31 15.50 -1.01
CA ALA A 761 -9.99 14.21 -1.62
C ALA A 761 -10.31 13.04 -0.68
N THR A 762 -11.61 12.77 -0.55
CA THR A 762 -12.15 11.67 0.26
C THR A 762 -13.04 10.76 -0.58
N THR A 763 -13.42 9.62 -0.01
CA THR A 763 -14.37 8.69 -0.63
C THR A 763 -15.75 9.30 -0.82
N LYS A 764 -16.13 10.29 -0.01
CA LYS A 764 -17.39 11.01 -0.14
C LYS A 764 -17.44 11.83 -1.43
N ASN A 765 -16.34 12.50 -1.76
CA ASN A 765 -16.21 13.30 -2.98
C ASN A 765 -15.55 12.49 -4.11
N LYS A 766 -15.70 11.17 -4.09
CA LYS A 766 -15.09 10.29 -5.09
C LYS A 766 -15.62 10.53 -6.49
N ASP A 767 -16.83 11.10 -6.62
CA ASP A 767 -17.53 11.29 -7.91
C ASP A 767 -17.21 12.64 -8.58
N SER A 768 -16.70 13.64 -7.85
CA SER A 768 -16.18 14.88 -8.45
C SER A 768 -15.45 15.72 -7.41
N TRP A 769 -14.40 16.43 -7.85
CA TRP A 769 -13.78 17.49 -7.05
C TRP A 769 -14.17 18.84 -7.63
N PRO A 770 -14.99 19.66 -6.93
CA PRO A 770 -15.41 20.97 -7.44
C PRO A 770 -14.28 22.00 -7.43
N ARG A 771 -13.22 21.77 -6.64
CA ARG A 771 -11.99 22.57 -6.56
C ARG A 771 -10.79 21.64 -6.38
N PRO A 772 -9.54 22.12 -6.52
CA PRO A 772 -8.38 21.33 -6.13
C PRO A 772 -8.52 20.83 -4.67
N PRO A 773 -8.05 19.60 -4.34
CA PRO A 773 -8.25 19.02 -3.01
C PRO A 773 -7.76 19.86 -1.84
N GLN A 774 -6.57 20.44 -1.96
CA GLN A 774 -5.96 21.32 -0.97
C GLN A 774 -5.67 22.68 -1.60
N VAL A 775 -6.14 23.74 -0.98
CA VAL A 775 -6.08 25.10 -1.55
C VAL A 775 -5.51 26.14 -0.59
N SER A 776 -5.42 25.80 0.71
CA SER A 776 -4.74 26.61 1.71
C SER A 776 -3.23 26.53 1.58
N PHE A 777 -2.57 27.68 1.70
CA PHE A 777 -1.12 27.82 1.67
C PHE A 777 -0.62 28.47 2.98
N THR A 778 0.48 27.99 3.54
CA THR A 778 1.15 28.60 4.70
C THR A 778 2.64 28.81 4.45
N GLN A 779 3.20 29.90 4.96
CA GLN A 779 4.63 30.19 4.89
C GLN A 779 5.09 30.96 6.13
N LYS A 780 6.17 30.48 6.76
CA LYS A 780 6.89 31.21 7.82
C LYS A 780 7.50 32.50 7.29
N LEU A 781 7.34 33.59 8.03
CA LEU A 781 7.87 34.91 7.69
C LEU A 781 9.17 35.19 8.44
N ASN A 782 10.13 35.80 7.75
CA ASN A 782 11.32 36.38 8.37
C ASN A 782 11.06 37.83 8.77
N VAL A 783 11.81 38.34 9.75
CA VAL A 783 11.83 39.78 10.06
C VAL A 783 12.36 40.54 8.83
N GLY A 784 11.65 41.60 8.44
CA GLY A 784 11.89 42.33 7.18
C GLY A 784 10.95 41.89 6.05
N LYS A 785 11.39 42.09 4.81
CA LYS A 785 10.58 41.92 3.61
C LYS A 785 10.44 40.44 3.21
N ASN A 786 9.21 39.98 3.02
CA ASN A 786 8.87 38.65 2.51
C ASN A 786 8.03 38.81 1.23
N VAL A 787 8.34 38.06 0.18
CA VAL A 787 7.54 38.01 -1.04
C VAL A 787 6.78 36.70 -1.06
N ILE A 788 5.46 36.78 -1.11
CA ILE A 788 4.56 35.64 -1.07
C ILE A 788 3.84 35.54 -2.40
N ASN A 789 3.89 34.37 -3.02
CA ASN A 789 3.15 34.07 -4.23
C ASN A 789 2.38 32.78 -4.01
N ASN A 790 1.05 32.84 -4.15
CA ASN A 790 0.18 31.73 -3.75
C ASN A 790 -0.60 31.18 -4.97
N PRO A 791 -0.81 29.86 -5.04
CA PRO A 791 -1.33 29.20 -6.24
C PRO A 791 -2.80 29.50 -6.54
N TYR A 792 -3.64 29.61 -5.51
CA TYR A 792 -5.10 29.53 -5.66
C TYR A 792 -5.86 30.80 -5.31
N GLY A 793 -5.18 31.81 -4.78
CA GLY A 793 -5.80 32.99 -4.18
C GLY A 793 -6.45 32.66 -2.85
N GLY A 794 -6.73 33.69 -2.06
CA GLY A 794 -7.46 33.52 -0.81
C GLY A 794 -7.34 34.69 0.14
N LEU A 795 -8.19 34.67 1.17
CA LEU A 795 -8.08 35.57 2.32
C LEU A 795 -6.71 35.40 2.99
N ILE A 796 -6.13 36.50 3.44
CA ILE A 796 -4.84 36.56 4.11
C ILE A 796 -5.07 36.51 5.61
N TYR A 797 -4.39 35.58 6.27
CA TYR A 797 -4.35 35.46 7.72
C TYR A 797 -2.91 35.48 8.19
N PHE A 798 -2.71 35.93 9.41
CA PHE A 798 -1.45 35.71 10.13
C PHE A 798 -1.67 34.73 11.27
N THR A 799 -0.76 33.76 11.38
CA THR A 799 -0.83 32.71 12.41
C THR A 799 0.48 32.62 13.18
N THR A 800 0.43 32.01 14.36
CA THR A 800 1.63 31.63 15.11
C THR A 800 1.38 30.33 15.85
N GLU A 801 2.39 29.47 15.89
CA GLU A 801 2.42 28.27 16.72
C GLU A 801 3.21 28.50 18.01
N SER A 802 3.91 29.64 18.12
CA SER A 802 4.87 29.87 19.19
C SER A 802 4.22 30.41 20.45
N LYS A 803 4.25 29.58 21.50
CA LYS A 803 3.76 29.92 22.84
C LYS A 803 4.77 30.74 23.66
N HIS A 804 5.99 30.93 23.15
CA HIS A 804 7.11 31.55 23.87
C HIS A 804 7.20 33.08 23.67
N TYR A 805 6.53 33.63 22.65
CA TYR A 805 6.55 35.07 22.33
C TYR A 805 5.47 35.85 23.09
N ARG A 806 5.03 35.33 24.23
CA ARG A 806 4.11 36.05 25.11
C ARG A 806 4.79 37.36 25.53
N ASN A 807 4.01 38.43 25.55
CA ASN A 807 4.40 39.82 25.80
C ASN A 807 5.11 40.53 24.64
N ALA A 808 4.98 40.02 23.40
CA ALA A 808 5.46 40.69 22.19
C ALA A 808 4.32 41.18 21.29
N GLN A 809 4.61 42.19 20.45
CA GLN A 809 3.77 42.64 19.35
C GLN A 809 4.62 42.86 18.10
N ALA A 810 4.04 42.70 16.92
CA ALA A 810 4.69 43.03 15.65
C ALA A 810 3.77 43.88 14.77
N GLN A 811 4.36 44.76 13.98
CA GLN A 811 3.65 45.47 12.92
C GLN A 811 3.97 44.83 11.57
N LEU A 812 2.93 44.51 10.82
CA LEU A 812 3.01 43.84 9.53
C LEU A 812 2.50 44.79 8.45
N ILE A 813 3.31 45.06 7.43
CA ILE A 813 2.88 45.87 6.28
C ILE A 813 2.61 44.93 5.10
N VAL A 814 1.36 44.85 4.66
CA VAL A 814 0.92 44.00 3.54
C VAL A 814 0.69 44.86 2.32
N GLN A 815 1.44 44.62 1.25
CA GLN A 815 1.37 45.36 -0.02
C GLN A 815 0.96 44.44 -1.16
N GLY A 816 0.15 44.94 -2.09
CA GLY A 816 -0.23 44.24 -3.31
C GLY A 816 -1.45 43.32 -3.18
N ALA A 817 -2.07 43.28 -2.00
CA ALA A 817 -3.34 42.59 -1.77
C ALA A 817 -4.54 43.43 -2.26
N VAL A 818 -5.74 42.86 -2.29
CA VAL A 818 -7.00 43.60 -2.51
C VAL A 818 -7.89 43.51 -1.27
N LYS A 819 -8.83 44.45 -1.11
CA LYS A 819 -9.79 44.39 -0.01
C LYS A 819 -10.78 43.24 -0.19
N ALA A 820 -11.13 42.59 0.91
CA ALA A 820 -12.17 41.59 0.99
C ALA A 820 -13.35 42.08 1.84
N PRO A 821 -14.59 41.62 1.58
CA PRO A 821 -15.69 41.86 2.50
C PRO A 821 -15.32 41.35 3.90
N TYR A 822 -15.18 42.28 4.85
CA TYR A 822 -14.80 41.95 6.22
C TYR A 822 -15.58 42.83 7.20
N PHE A 823 -16.60 42.25 7.81
CA PHE A 823 -17.36 42.90 8.86
C PHE A 823 -16.78 42.54 10.23
N LYS A 824 -16.64 43.51 11.13
CA LYS A 824 -16.29 43.26 12.53
C LYS A 824 -17.28 43.97 13.44
N LEU A 825 -18.01 43.19 14.22
CA LEU A 825 -19.00 43.70 15.17
C LEU A 825 -18.33 44.67 16.16
N GLY A 826 -18.98 45.81 16.40
CA GLY A 826 -18.45 46.89 17.24
C GLY A 826 -17.41 47.79 16.56
N LYS A 827 -16.95 47.45 15.35
CA LYS A 827 -16.08 48.31 14.53
C LYS A 827 -16.79 48.87 13.29
N HIS A 828 -17.59 48.05 12.62
CA HIS A 828 -18.34 48.42 11.42
C HIS A 828 -19.84 48.42 11.71
N SER A 829 -20.59 49.25 10.99
CA SER A 829 -22.06 49.34 11.05
C SER A 829 -22.75 48.67 9.86
N ASN A 830 -24.07 48.47 9.95
CA ASN A 830 -24.89 48.09 8.80
C ASN A 830 -24.75 49.07 7.61
N SER A 831 -24.52 50.36 7.87
CA SER A 831 -24.31 51.37 6.82
C SER A 831 -22.99 51.14 6.08
N ASP A 832 -21.89 50.94 6.81
CA ASP A 832 -20.57 50.66 6.23
C ASP A 832 -20.62 49.38 5.38
N TRP A 833 -21.32 48.37 5.90
CA TRP A 833 -21.50 47.09 5.24
C TRP A 833 -22.23 47.23 3.90
N ASN A 834 -23.41 47.86 3.92
CA ASN A 834 -24.28 47.95 2.75
C ASN A 834 -23.77 48.92 1.69
N SER A 835 -23.10 50.00 2.09
CA SER A 835 -22.57 51.00 1.15
C SER A 835 -21.25 50.56 0.51
N THR A 836 -20.37 49.90 1.27
CA THR A 836 -18.96 49.76 0.89
C THR A 836 -18.43 48.34 1.06
N ILE A 837 -18.46 47.80 2.29
CA ILE A 837 -17.63 46.64 2.65
C ILE A 837 -18.06 45.37 1.87
N LYS A 838 -19.36 45.10 1.75
CA LYS A 838 -19.84 43.89 1.03
C LYS A 838 -19.60 43.93 -0.48
N HIS A 839 -19.19 45.08 -1.00
CA HIS A 839 -18.92 45.29 -2.43
C HIS A 839 -17.44 45.16 -2.79
N TYR A 840 -16.53 45.04 -1.81
CA TYR A 840 -15.09 44.86 -2.05
C TYR A 840 -14.77 43.69 -3.00
N PRO A 841 -13.69 43.78 -3.78
CA PRO A 841 -13.49 42.96 -4.98
C PRO A 841 -13.22 41.47 -4.73
N ALA A 842 -12.82 41.06 -3.52
CA ALA A 842 -12.51 39.67 -3.24
C ALA A 842 -13.74 38.74 -3.37
N PRO A 843 -13.58 37.51 -3.90
CA PRO A 843 -14.69 36.55 -4.07
C PRO A 843 -15.18 35.91 -2.76
N TRP A 844 -14.44 36.05 -1.66
CA TRP A 844 -14.79 35.54 -0.33
C TRP A 844 -14.53 36.61 0.72
N GLY A 845 -15.24 36.51 1.82
CA GLY A 845 -15.12 37.44 2.95
C GLY A 845 -15.49 36.80 4.28
N GLU A 846 -15.37 37.57 5.36
CA GLU A 846 -15.68 37.11 6.71
C GLU A 846 -16.57 38.08 7.49
N ILE A 847 -17.46 37.51 8.32
CA ILE A 847 -18.17 38.23 9.38
C ILE A 847 -17.54 37.84 10.72
N HIS A 848 -16.98 38.80 11.44
CA HIS A 848 -16.35 38.63 12.74
C HIS A 848 -17.26 39.15 13.86
N SER A 849 -17.81 38.22 14.64
CA SER A 849 -18.84 38.43 15.66
C SER A 849 -18.31 38.47 17.10
N GLY A 850 -17.01 38.68 17.30
CA GLY A 850 -16.31 38.41 18.56
C GLY A 850 -15.72 37.00 18.53
N ASN A 851 -16.19 36.08 19.38
CA ASN A 851 -15.64 34.72 19.47
C ASN A 851 -16.07 33.75 18.36
N MET A 852 -16.71 34.25 17.31
CA MET A 852 -17.05 33.49 16.10
C MET A 852 -16.69 34.32 14.86
N ILE A 853 -16.07 33.68 13.87
CA ILE A 853 -15.84 34.23 12.54
C ILE A 853 -16.44 33.30 11.50
N VAL A 854 -17.21 33.84 10.56
CA VAL A 854 -17.85 33.05 9.50
C VAL A 854 -17.32 33.48 8.15
N LEU A 855 -16.74 32.55 7.40
CA LEU A 855 -16.29 32.73 6.02
C LEU A 855 -17.40 32.29 5.07
N LEU A 856 -17.77 33.21 4.17
CA LEU A 856 -18.82 33.02 3.15
C LEU A 856 -18.35 33.56 1.79
N PRO A 857 -18.88 33.04 0.67
CA PRO A 857 -18.62 33.63 -0.63
C PRO A 857 -19.33 34.98 -0.77
N LYS A 858 -18.79 35.84 -1.63
CA LYS A 858 -19.23 37.24 -1.77
C LYS A 858 -20.71 37.36 -2.14
N ASP A 859 -21.22 36.49 -3.01
CA ASP A 859 -22.64 36.47 -3.40
C ASP A 859 -23.55 36.25 -2.18
N GLN A 860 -23.22 35.27 -1.33
CA GLN A 860 -23.95 35.01 -0.09
C GLN A 860 -23.80 36.14 0.93
N LEU A 861 -22.63 36.77 1.02
CA LEU A 861 -22.41 37.94 1.88
C LEU A 861 -23.27 39.14 1.45
N GLN A 862 -23.45 39.34 0.15
CA GLN A 862 -24.22 40.46 -0.40
C GLN A 862 -25.73 40.36 -0.09
N GLU A 863 -26.25 39.14 0.13
CA GLU A 863 -27.62 38.88 0.58
C GLU A 863 -27.87 39.35 2.03
N ILE A 864 -26.83 39.53 2.84
CA ILE A 864 -26.96 39.95 4.24
C ILE A 864 -27.08 41.48 4.29
N SER A 865 -28.30 41.99 4.44
CA SER A 865 -28.55 43.43 4.61
C SER A 865 -28.34 43.90 6.06
N ASP A 866 -28.86 43.14 7.04
CA ASP A 866 -28.67 43.40 8.47
C ASP A 866 -27.55 42.52 9.04
N VAL A 867 -26.32 42.95 8.77
CA VAL A 867 -25.11 42.24 9.19
C VAL A 867 -24.87 42.31 10.70
N GLU A 868 -25.34 43.38 11.37
CA GLU A 868 -25.22 43.51 12.82
C GLU A 868 -26.07 42.46 13.55
N THR A 869 -27.32 42.26 13.15
CA THR A 869 -28.18 41.20 13.71
C THR A 869 -27.62 39.81 13.38
N TYR A 870 -27.13 39.63 12.15
CA TYR A 870 -26.46 38.39 11.75
C TYR A 870 -25.25 38.08 12.65
N ALA A 871 -24.36 39.06 12.85
CA ALA A 871 -23.18 38.91 13.69
C ALA A 871 -23.56 38.68 15.16
N LYS A 872 -24.52 39.43 15.71
CA LYS A 872 -25.02 39.25 17.08
C LYS A 872 -25.61 37.86 17.32
N THR A 873 -26.26 37.27 16.32
CA THR A 873 -26.79 35.90 16.43
C THR A 873 -25.66 34.88 16.62
N TRP A 874 -24.58 34.98 15.83
CA TRP A 874 -23.39 34.15 16.01
C TRP A 874 -22.67 34.40 17.34
N GLN A 875 -22.59 35.65 17.77
CA GLN A 875 -22.05 36.02 19.08
C GLN A 875 -22.85 35.36 20.21
N GLN A 876 -24.19 35.40 20.12
CA GLN A 876 -25.08 34.79 21.09
C GLN A 876 -24.88 33.27 21.16
N ILE A 877 -24.73 32.57 20.02
CA ILE A 877 -24.40 31.14 19.99
C ILE A 877 -23.12 30.87 20.81
N THR A 878 -22.04 31.61 20.58
CA THR A 878 -20.80 31.42 21.35
C THR A 878 -20.94 31.76 22.82
N ASN A 879 -21.66 32.83 23.16
CA ASN A 879 -21.88 33.24 24.54
C ASN A 879 -22.71 32.19 25.30
N ASN A 880 -23.74 31.63 24.67
CA ASN A 880 -24.54 30.54 25.22
C ASN A 880 -23.67 29.30 25.49
N THR A 881 -22.80 28.93 24.55
CA THR A 881 -21.85 27.82 24.73
C THR A 881 -20.93 28.06 25.94
N TYR A 882 -20.35 29.26 26.06
CA TYR A 882 -19.50 29.61 27.20
C TYR A 882 -20.26 29.61 28.53
N LYS A 883 -21.50 30.11 28.52
CA LYS A 883 -22.38 30.10 29.70
C LYS A 883 -22.67 28.67 30.17
N LEU A 884 -23.04 27.75 29.27
CA LEU A 884 -23.26 26.34 29.61
C LEU A 884 -22.00 25.66 30.17
N MET A 885 -20.82 26.12 29.75
CA MET A 885 -19.56 25.61 30.29
C MET A 885 -19.16 26.26 31.63
N GLY A 886 -19.84 27.32 32.09
CA GLY A 886 -19.44 28.07 33.27
C GLY A 886 -18.19 28.91 33.05
N LEU A 887 -18.06 29.51 31.86
CA LEU A 887 -16.98 30.44 31.53
C LEU A 887 -17.48 31.88 31.59
N THR A 888 -16.62 32.80 32.05
CA THR A 888 -16.91 34.23 32.12
C THR A 888 -15.75 35.06 31.55
N THR A 889 -16.05 36.26 31.07
CA THR A 889 -15.04 37.16 30.47
C THR A 889 -13.95 37.53 31.48
N ASP A 890 -14.35 37.87 32.70
CA ASP A 890 -13.45 38.35 33.76
C ASP A 890 -12.99 37.25 34.71
N GLY A 891 -13.39 36.00 34.48
CA GLY A 891 -13.01 34.85 35.31
C GLY A 891 -11.49 34.64 35.35
N ALA A 892 -10.99 34.09 36.45
CA ALA A 892 -9.61 33.58 36.50
C ALA A 892 -9.49 32.31 35.65
N ILE A 893 -8.29 32.02 35.14
CA ILE A 893 -8.00 30.70 34.54
C ILE A 893 -8.20 29.64 35.64
N PRO A 894 -8.91 28.52 35.39
CA PRO A 894 -9.37 27.99 34.10
C PRO A 894 -10.83 28.32 33.70
N HIS A 895 -11.48 29.31 34.31
CA HIS A 895 -12.88 29.69 34.07
C HIS A 895 -13.06 30.89 33.13
N ARG A 896 -11.97 31.40 32.57
CA ARG A 896 -12.01 32.52 31.63
C ARG A 896 -12.46 32.08 30.25
N THR A 897 -13.30 32.87 29.58
CA THR A 897 -13.61 32.71 28.15
C THR A 897 -12.34 32.88 27.30
N PRO A 898 -12.07 32.00 26.33
CA PRO A 898 -10.96 32.18 25.41
C PRO A 898 -11.07 33.48 24.62
N SER A 899 -9.92 34.12 24.35
CA SER A 899 -9.87 35.30 23.47
C SER A 899 -9.96 34.94 21.98
N LEU A 900 -9.60 33.71 21.61
CA LEU A 900 -9.53 33.29 20.21
C LEU A 900 -10.90 32.85 19.67
N PRO A 901 -11.31 33.34 18.49
CA PRO A 901 -12.59 32.99 17.90
C PRO A 901 -12.58 31.57 17.32
N ASN A 902 -13.74 30.91 17.40
CA ASN A 902 -14.07 29.77 16.53
C ASN A 902 -14.31 30.27 15.11
N ARG A 903 -14.24 29.36 14.15
CA ARG A 903 -14.41 29.67 12.73
C ARG A 903 -15.40 28.73 12.08
N TYR A 904 -16.37 29.26 11.36
CA TYR A 904 -17.20 28.51 10.40
C TYR A 904 -16.75 28.85 8.99
N HIS A 905 -16.26 27.87 8.25
CA HIS A 905 -15.90 28.04 6.85
C HIS A 905 -16.86 27.25 5.98
N VAL A 906 -17.52 27.95 5.07
CA VAL A 906 -18.36 27.33 4.06
C VAL A 906 -17.52 27.01 2.84
N ASP A 907 -17.68 25.82 2.26
CA ASP A 907 -16.90 25.37 1.11
C ASP A 907 -17.79 24.76 0.02
N LEU A 908 -17.33 24.81 -1.24
CA LEU A 908 -17.98 24.19 -2.39
C LEU A 908 -18.28 22.71 -2.17
N THR A 909 -17.45 22.02 -1.41
CA THR A 909 -17.72 20.70 -0.81
C THR A 909 -16.82 20.52 0.40
N ILE A 910 -17.16 19.57 1.26
CA ILE A 910 -16.43 19.25 2.49
C ILE A 910 -16.09 17.76 2.54
N SER A 911 -15.06 17.42 3.30
CA SER A 911 -14.45 16.09 3.38
C SER A 911 -15.38 15.02 3.95
N ALA A 912 -16.30 15.41 4.86
CA ALA A 912 -17.24 14.53 5.54
C ALA A 912 -18.60 15.22 5.80
N GLY A 913 -19.67 14.45 6.00
CA GLY A 913 -20.96 14.95 6.53
C GLY A 913 -21.67 16.04 5.72
N TRP A 914 -22.70 16.65 6.31
CA TRP A 914 -23.31 17.89 5.80
C TRP A 914 -22.61 19.13 6.35
N MET A 915 -22.14 19.01 7.60
CA MET A 915 -21.17 19.86 8.27
C MET A 915 -20.23 18.91 9.05
N HIS A 916 -19.10 19.41 9.52
CA HIS A 916 -18.30 18.71 10.52
C HIS A 916 -17.48 19.68 11.38
N SER A 917 -17.29 19.31 12.63
CA SER A 917 -16.49 20.02 13.61
C SER A 917 -14.99 20.04 13.29
N GLY A 918 -14.26 20.91 13.99
CA GLY A 918 -12.84 21.17 13.74
C GLY A 918 -12.48 22.66 13.88
N TYR A 919 -11.27 23.00 13.42
CA TYR A 919 -10.85 24.38 13.26
C TYR A 919 -10.26 24.58 11.85
N PRO A 920 -11.05 25.13 10.91
CA PRO A 920 -12.42 25.62 11.07
C PRO A 920 -13.45 24.50 11.21
N ILE A 921 -14.63 24.86 11.74
CA ILE A 921 -15.85 24.07 11.54
C ILE A 921 -16.26 24.25 10.08
N MET A 922 -16.48 23.15 9.38
CA MET A 922 -16.74 23.16 7.94
C MET A 922 -18.22 22.94 7.64
N ALA A 923 -18.75 23.71 6.70
CA ALA A 923 -20.12 23.55 6.21
C ALA A 923 -20.15 23.47 4.68
N TYR A 924 -20.97 22.57 4.16
CA TYR A 924 -21.18 22.46 2.72
C TYR A 924 -21.97 23.68 2.22
N LEU A 925 -21.55 24.30 1.11
CA LEU A 925 -22.11 25.55 0.57
C LEU A 925 -23.65 25.59 0.46
N PRO A 926 -24.33 24.53 0.02
CA PRO A 926 -25.80 24.48 0.03
C PRO A 926 -26.47 24.58 1.41
N ALA A 927 -25.73 24.54 2.51
CA ALA A 927 -26.25 24.87 3.84
C ALA A 927 -26.71 26.33 3.97
N LYS A 928 -26.29 27.22 3.06
CA LYS A 928 -26.77 28.62 2.95
C LYS A 928 -26.72 29.37 4.29
N LEU A 929 -25.54 29.41 4.91
CA LEU A 929 -25.35 30.02 6.24
C LEU A 929 -25.47 31.55 6.25
N GLN A 930 -25.66 32.22 5.11
CA GLN A 930 -26.05 33.63 5.09
C GLN A 930 -27.47 33.87 5.64
N LYS A 931 -28.32 32.83 5.68
CA LYS A 931 -29.69 32.93 6.20
C LYS A 931 -29.72 32.68 7.71
N LEU A 932 -30.35 33.60 8.45
CA LEU A 932 -30.47 33.51 9.92
C LEU A 932 -31.15 32.23 10.40
N ASP A 933 -32.16 31.73 9.70
CA ASP A 933 -32.85 30.49 10.10
C ASP A 933 -31.93 29.26 9.99
N ASN A 934 -31.01 29.27 9.02
CA ASN A 934 -30.02 28.20 8.87
C ASN A 934 -28.94 28.29 9.95
N VAL A 935 -28.53 29.51 10.34
CA VAL A 935 -27.65 29.74 11.49
C VAL A 935 -28.31 29.25 12.78
N LYS A 936 -29.60 29.57 12.96
CA LYS A 936 -30.41 29.16 14.12
C LYS A 936 -31.00 27.76 13.94
N SER A 937 -30.18 26.81 13.49
CA SER A 937 -30.60 25.44 13.27
C SER A 937 -29.70 24.45 14.00
N TRP A 938 -30.15 23.21 14.09
CA TRP A 938 -29.44 22.15 14.80
C TRP A 938 -28.02 21.91 14.28
N GLY A 939 -27.78 22.01 12.96
CA GLY A 939 -26.47 21.74 12.35
C GLY A 939 -25.36 22.61 12.96
N PRO A 940 -25.44 23.95 12.86
CA PRO A 940 -24.48 24.83 13.51
C PRO A 940 -24.34 24.58 15.02
N TYR A 941 -25.45 24.38 15.75
CA TYR A 941 -25.33 24.13 17.20
C TYR A 941 -24.59 22.83 17.51
N HIS A 942 -24.83 21.79 16.72
CA HIS A 942 -24.27 20.45 16.85
C HIS A 942 -22.76 20.45 16.63
N GLU A 943 -22.28 21.13 15.59
CA GLU A 943 -20.84 21.20 15.29
C GLU A 943 -20.08 22.08 16.26
N VAL A 944 -20.66 23.21 16.71
CA VAL A 944 -20.10 23.96 17.84
C VAL A 944 -20.00 23.04 19.05
N GLY A 945 -21.06 22.29 19.37
CA GLY A 945 -21.08 21.36 20.50
C GLY A 945 -19.93 20.37 20.48
N HIS A 946 -19.58 19.81 19.32
CA HIS A 946 -18.44 18.89 19.20
C HIS A 946 -17.11 19.52 19.61
N ASN A 947 -16.86 20.77 19.24
CA ASN A 947 -15.62 21.46 19.63
C ASN A 947 -15.48 21.58 21.15
N TYR A 948 -16.59 21.62 21.90
CA TYR A 948 -16.61 21.88 23.36
C TYR A 948 -16.91 20.67 24.24
N GLN A 949 -17.04 19.46 23.67
CA GLN A 949 -17.18 18.22 24.43
C GLN A 949 -16.00 17.97 25.40
N GLN A 950 -16.29 17.32 26.53
CA GLN A 950 -15.30 16.89 27.53
C GLN A 950 -15.38 15.38 27.73
N ARG A 951 -14.33 14.65 27.32
CA ARG A 951 -14.32 13.17 27.32
C ARG A 951 -14.35 12.54 28.72
N ASP A 952 -14.11 13.33 29.77
CA ASP A 952 -13.93 12.85 31.15
C ASP A 952 -15.20 12.27 31.78
N TRP A 953 -16.37 12.74 31.36
CA TRP A 953 -17.68 12.26 31.82
C TRP A 953 -18.54 11.73 30.67
N MET A 954 -18.00 11.69 29.44
CA MET A 954 -18.67 11.12 28.28
C MET A 954 -18.59 9.59 28.31
N LEU A 955 -19.75 8.95 28.46
CA LEU A 955 -19.85 7.49 28.34
C LEU A 955 -19.33 7.02 26.97
N PRO A 956 -18.75 5.81 26.85
CA PRO A 956 -18.25 5.29 25.59
C PRO A 956 -19.27 5.36 24.45
N GLY A 957 -18.84 5.78 23.25
CA GLY A 957 -19.71 5.88 22.07
C GLY A 957 -20.66 7.08 22.04
N THR A 958 -20.44 8.12 22.86
CA THR A 958 -21.34 9.29 22.97
C THR A 958 -20.84 10.56 22.27
N VAL A 959 -19.90 10.44 21.33
CA VAL A 959 -19.39 11.58 20.55
C VAL A 959 -20.51 12.31 19.82
N GLU A 960 -21.48 11.57 19.26
CA GLU A 960 -22.67 12.14 18.57
C GLU A 960 -23.87 12.36 19.52
N VAL A 961 -23.64 12.31 20.83
CA VAL A 961 -24.68 12.43 21.86
C VAL A 961 -24.45 13.67 22.70
N THR A 962 -23.34 13.76 23.44
CA THR A 962 -23.16 14.84 24.42
C THR A 962 -22.93 16.22 23.80
N ASN A 963 -22.49 16.29 22.53
CA ASN A 963 -22.46 17.54 21.77
C ASN A 963 -23.87 18.14 21.61
N ASN A 964 -24.90 17.30 21.57
CA ASN A 964 -26.28 17.74 21.45
C ASN A 964 -26.84 18.35 22.74
N LEU A 965 -26.14 18.28 23.88
CA LEU A 965 -26.49 19.09 25.05
C LEU A 965 -26.36 20.58 24.72
N PHE A 966 -25.32 20.96 24.00
CA PHE A 966 -25.19 22.33 23.48
C PHE A 966 -26.32 22.64 22.50
N SER A 967 -26.68 21.70 21.63
CA SER A 967 -27.77 21.91 20.66
C SER A 967 -29.12 22.15 21.32
N LEU A 968 -29.47 21.34 22.32
CA LEU A 968 -30.69 21.53 23.10
C LEU A 968 -30.66 22.83 23.90
N TYR A 969 -29.51 23.17 24.50
CA TYR A 969 -29.35 24.45 25.20
C TYR A 969 -29.58 25.63 24.26
N GLN A 970 -29.01 25.61 23.05
CA GLN A 970 -29.23 26.66 22.06
C GLN A 970 -30.70 26.74 21.65
N GLN A 971 -31.36 25.61 21.39
CA GLN A 971 -32.80 25.61 21.08
C GLN A 971 -33.59 26.32 22.18
N GLU A 972 -33.33 26.01 23.45
CA GLU A 972 -33.98 26.66 24.58
C GLU A 972 -33.67 28.17 24.65
N GLN A 973 -32.40 28.57 24.50
CA GLN A 973 -32.01 29.99 24.54
C GLN A 973 -32.59 30.81 23.37
N PHE A 974 -32.90 30.17 22.24
CA PHE A 974 -33.57 30.79 21.10
C PHE A 974 -35.10 30.58 21.10
N GLY A 975 -35.68 30.01 22.16
CA GLY A 975 -37.13 29.77 22.27
C GLY A 975 -37.68 28.76 21.27
N GLN A 976 -36.85 27.83 20.80
CA GLN A 976 -37.20 26.80 19.83
C GLN A 976 -37.72 25.54 20.54
N ALA A 977 -38.58 24.79 19.87
CA ALA A 977 -39.13 23.53 20.40
C ALA A 977 -38.03 22.49 20.65
N ASN A 978 -38.13 21.77 21.77
CA ASN A 978 -37.21 20.69 22.13
C ASN A 978 -37.28 19.55 21.09
N ARG A 979 -36.18 19.33 20.36
CA ARG A 979 -36.12 18.31 19.31
C ARG A 979 -36.39 16.89 19.79
N ILE A 980 -36.07 16.56 21.04
CA ILE A 980 -36.22 15.20 21.58
C ILE A 980 -37.48 15.01 22.44
N ALA A 981 -38.45 15.92 22.37
CA ALA A 981 -39.68 15.85 23.17
C ALA A 981 -40.43 14.52 23.05
N GLN A 982 -40.50 13.93 21.86
CA GLN A 982 -41.17 12.63 21.68
C GLN A 982 -40.29 11.43 22.06
N THR A 983 -38.97 11.63 22.19
CA THR A 983 -38.00 10.57 22.47
C THR A 983 -38.04 10.11 23.93
N TYR A 984 -38.45 10.97 24.87
CA TYR A 984 -38.55 10.61 26.30
C TYR A 984 -39.51 9.43 26.52
N LYS A 985 -40.72 9.51 25.98
CA LYS A 985 -41.73 8.44 26.12
C LYS A 985 -41.25 7.13 25.51
N LYS A 986 -40.56 7.19 24.36
CA LYS A 986 -39.96 6.02 23.72
C LYS A 986 -38.92 5.37 24.65
N VAL A 987 -37.98 6.16 25.18
CA VAL A 987 -36.93 5.67 26.07
C VAL A 987 -37.52 5.09 27.36
N ALA A 988 -38.54 5.73 27.93
CA ALA A 988 -39.22 5.23 29.11
C ALA A 988 -39.78 3.82 28.90
N GLY A 989 -40.47 3.58 27.78
CA GLY A 989 -40.96 2.24 27.43
C GLY A 989 -39.85 1.20 27.29
N LEU A 990 -38.72 1.56 26.66
CA LEU A 990 -37.57 0.66 26.54
C LEU A 990 -36.98 0.29 27.91
N LEU A 991 -36.86 1.26 28.83
CA LEU A 991 -36.37 1.00 30.19
C LEU A 991 -37.37 0.20 31.04
N GLU A 992 -38.67 0.30 30.76
CA GLU A 992 -39.72 -0.52 31.37
C GLU A 992 -39.70 -1.97 30.88
N GLU A 993 -39.41 -2.19 29.60
CA GLU A 993 -39.14 -3.51 29.01
C GLU A 993 -37.82 -4.14 29.50
N GLY A 994 -37.06 -3.41 30.33
CA GLY A 994 -35.81 -3.88 30.90
C GLY A 994 -34.62 -3.73 29.96
N GLN A 995 -34.72 -2.93 28.88
CA GLN A 995 -33.55 -2.55 28.08
C GLN A 995 -32.68 -1.53 28.82
N GLY A 996 -31.39 -1.45 28.48
CA GLY A 996 -30.44 -0.52 29.08
C GLY A 996 -29.47 0.12 28.08
N TRP A 997 -28.34 0.63 28.58
CA TRP A 997 -27.38 1.43 27.83
C TRP A 997 -26.83 0.74 26.57
N ASP A 998 -26.54 -0.56 26.67
CA ASP A 998 -25.97 -1.35 25.57
C ASP A 998 -27.03 -1.74 24.52
N ASP A 999 -28.30 -1.84 24.93
CA ASP A 999 -29.44 -2.11 24.04
C ASP A 999 -29.84 -0.84 23.26
N ILE A 1000 -29.81 0.31 23.95
CA ILE A 1000 -30.21 1.61 23.40
C ILE A 1000 -29.01 2.23 22.66
N THR A 1001 -28.96 2.07 21.34
CA THR A 1001 -27.81 2.51 20.53
C THR A 1001 -28.00 3.87 19.82
N GLY A 1002 -29.24 4.36 19.72
CA GLY A 1002 -29.56 5.60 19.01
C GLY A 1002 -29.05 6.87 19.72
N PRO A 1003 -28.51 7.86 18.99
CA PRO A 1003 -27.88 9.02 19.62
C PRO A 1003 -28.87 9.93 20.35
N PHE A 1004 -30.09 10.08 19.82
CA PHE A 1004 -31.14 10.87 20.48
C PHE A 1004 -31.73 10.16 21.70
N GLU A 1005 -31.87 8.84 21.63
CA GLU A 1005 -32.31 8.03 22.78
C GLU A 1005 -31.26 8.06 23.90
N ARG A 1006 -29.97 7.95 23.58
CA ARG A 1006 -28.89 8.13 24.57
C ARG A 1006 -28.79 9.56 25.08
N LEU A 1007 -29.17 10.56 24.29
CA LEU A 1007 -29.23 11.95 24.75
C LEU A 1007 -30.29 12.14 25.84
N VAL A 1008 -31.35 11.33 25.87
CA VAL A 1008 -32.36 11.37 26.94
C VAL A 1008 -31.73 11.14 28.31
N PHE A 1009 -30.82 10.17 28.46
CA PHE A 1009 -30.10 9.94 29.73
C PHE A 1009 -29.45 11.23 30.25
N TYR A 1010 -28.71 11.92 29.38
CA TYR A 1010 -28.05 13.16 29.75
C TYR A 1010 -29.05 14.29 30.00
N HIS A 1011 -30.05 14.46 29.15
CA HIS A 1011 -30.99 15.57 29.29
C HIS A 1011 -31.98 15.39 30.46
N GLN A 1012 -32.22 14.16 30.94
CA GLN A 1012 -32.97 13.91 32.18
C GLN A 1012 -32.32 14.56 33.41
N LEU A 1013 -30.98 14.62 33.45
CA LEU A 1013 -30.26 15.35 34.49
C LEU A 1013 -30.53 16.86 34.41
N THR A 1014 -30.59 17.41 33.19
CA THR A 1014 -31.01 18.81 32.98
C THR A 1014 -32.44 19.04 33.43
N LEU A 1015 -33.38 18.16 33.11
CA LEU A 1015 -34.78 18.31 33.49
C LEU A 1015 -35.00 18.23 35.01
N ALA A 1016 -34.17 17.45 35.72
CA ALA A 1016 -34.26 17.30 37.17
C ALA A 1016 -33.56 18.43 37.95
N TYR A 1017 -32.39 18.86 37.47
CA TYR A 1017 -31.49 19.73 38.24
C TYR A 1017 -31.19 21.08 37.56
N GLY A 1018 -31.72 21.32 36.36
CA GLY A 1018 -31.43 22.48 35.53
C GLY A 1018 -30.09 22.38 34.77
N TRP A 1019 -29.86 23.31 33.85
CA TRP A 1019 -28.59 23.41 33.09
C TRP A 1019 -27.36 23.68 33.97
N ASP A 1020 -27.56 24.18 35.20
CA ASP A 1020 -26.50 24.38 36.19
C ASP A 1020 -25.79 23.09 36.57
N PHE A 1021 -26.46 21.93 36.46
CA PHE A 1021 -25.82 20.63 36.64
C PHE A 1021 -24.61 20.46 35.71
N TYR A 1022 -24.81 20.69 34.41
CA TYR A 1022 -23.73 20.59 33.43
C TYR A 1022 -22.72 21.72 33.56
N THR A 1023 -23.18 22.94 33.86
CA THR A 1023 -22.30 24.08 34.13
C THR A 1023 -21.31 23.77 35.25
N GLN A 1024 -21.78 23.18 36.35
CA GLN A 1024 -20.92 22.74 37.46
C GLN A 1024 -20.05 21.55 37.09
N LEU A 1025 -20.55 20.59 36.29
CA LEU A 1025 -19.78 19.44 35.84
C LEU A 1025 -18.59 19.87 34.96
N TYR A 1026 -18.83 20.75 34.00
CA TYR A 1026 -17.79 21.37 33.17
C TYR A 1026 -16.75 22.12 34.02
N THR A 1027 -17.23 22.90 35.00
CA THR A 1027 -16.41 23.70 35.92
C THR A 1027 -15.51 22.82 36.78
N LYS A 1028 -16.07 21.84 37.49
CA LYS A 1028 -15.32 20.90 38.33
C LYS A 1028 -14.33 20.05 37.53
N THR A 1029 -14.72 19.63 36.33
CA THR A 1029 -13.83 18.90 35.42
C THR A 1029 -12.59 19.75 35.09
N ARG A 1030 -12.78 21.03 34.73
CA ARG A 1030 -11.65 21.94 34.46
C ARG A 1030 -10.77 22.19 35.68
N GLU A 1031 -11.35 22.43 36.86
CA GLU A 1031 -10.62 22.65 38.11
C GLU A 1031 -9.74 21.45 38.46
N TYR A 1032 -10.30 20.25 38.35
CA TYR A 1032 -9.60 19.01 38.64
C TYR A 1032 -8.32 18.85 37.80
N TYR A 1033 -8.38 19.16 36.50
CA TYR A 1033 -7.22 19.18 35.61
C TYR A 1033 -6.20 20.26 35.96
N HIS A 1034 -6.68 21.43 36.37
CA HIS A 1034 -5.79 22.53 36.73
C HIS A 1034 -5.02 22.24 38.02
N GLN A 1035 -5.63 21.57 39.00
CA GLN A 1035 -5.04 21.26 40.31
C GLN A 1035 -4.04 20.09 40.27
N ARG A 1036 -4.32 19.01 39.53
CA ARG A 1036 -3.48 17.78 39.50
C ARG A 1036 -2.40 17.82 38.42
N GLY A 1037 -2.26 18.94 37.71
CA GLY A 1037 -1.51 19.04 36.46
C GLY A 1037 -2.26 18.36 35.30
N TYR A 1038 -1.89 18.68 34.06
CA TYR A 1038 -2.53 18.15 32.83
C TYR A 1038 -2.43 16.62 32.64
N ALA A 1039 -1.94 15.88 33.64
CA ALA A 1039 -1.87 14.43 33.64
C ALA A 1039 -3.26 13.82 33.86
N LYS A 1040 -3.72 13.02 32.88
CA LYS A 1040 -4.90 12.15 33.00
C LYS A 1040 -4.91 11.47 34.38
N ALA A 1041 -6.03 11.51 35.09
CA ALA A 1041 -6.27 10.58 36.18
C ALA A 1041 -6.27 9.17 35.59
N LYS A 1042 -5.16 8.44 35.72
CA LYS A 1042 -5.05 7.09 35.18
C LYS A 1042 -6.04 6.20 35.95
N ASN A 1043 -6.83 5.43 35.19
CA ASN A 1043 -7.70 4.33 35.65
C ASN A 1043 -9.11 4.64 36.17
N GLN A 1044 -9.62 5.89 36.11
CA GLN A 1044 -11.04 6.16 36.38
C GLN A 1044 -11.85 6.14 35.07
N SER A 1045 -12.96 5.39 35.04
CA SER A 1045 -13.86 5.38 33.88
C SER A 1045 -14.73 6.64 33.85
N ALA A 1046 -15.19 7.05 32.66
CA ALA A 1046 -16.09 8.21 32.53
C ALA A 1046 -17.43 7.99 33.26
N ALA A 1047 -17.90 6.75 33.33
CA ALA A 1047 -19.10 6.37 34.07
C ALA A 1047 -18.92 6.56 35.58
N ASP A 1048 -17.80 6.11 36.14
CA ASP A 1048 -17.46 6.34 37.56
C ASP A 1048 -17.39 7.83 37.88
N TYR A 1049 -16.69 8.60 37.03
CA TYR A 1049 -16.52 10.03 37.24
C TYR A 1049 -17.86 10.77 37.21
N LEU A 1050 -18.73 10.46 36.22
CA LEU A 1050 -20.06 11.06 36.11
C LEU A 1050 -20.95 10.67 37.29
N LEU A 1051 -20.91 9.43 37.76
CA LEU A 1051 -21.66 8.99 38.94
C LEU A 1051 -21.24 9.76 40.20
N ILE A 1052 -19.94 9.79 40.50
CA ILE A 1052 -19.40 10.40 41.72
C ILE A 1052 -19.62 11.91 41.69
N THR A 1053 -19.13 12.57 40.63
CA THR A 1053 -19.19 14.04 40.51
C THR A 1053 -20.62 14.51 40.30
N GLY A 1054 -21.41 13.78 39.51
CA GLY A 1054 -22.82 14.06 39.28
C GLY A 1054 -23.64 13.97 40.56
N SER A 1055 -23.44 12.94 41.40
CA SER A 1055 -24.16 12.81 42.68
C SER A 1055 -23.83 13.98 43.61
N ALA A 1056 -22.55 14.35 43.71
CA ALA A 1056 -22.13 15.50 44.50
C ALA A 1056 -22.73 16.84 44.00
N ILE A 1057 -22.85 17.04 42.68
CA ILE A 1057 -23.49 18.24 42.10
C ILE A 1057 -25.00 18.23 42.33
N ALA A 1058 -25.66 17.11 42.07
CA ALA A 1058 -27.09 16.92 42.27
C ALA A 1058 -27.50 17.01 43.75
N LYS A 1059 -26.54 16.78 44.66
CA LYS A 1059 -26.78 16.58 46.11
C LYS A 1059 -27.75 15.44 46.38
N GLU A 1060 -27.76 14.45 45.49
CA GLU A 1060 -28.61 13.27 45.55
C GLU A 1060 -27.81 12.06 45.07
N ASP A 1061 -28.16 10.88 45.57
CA ASP A 1061 -27.53 9.61 45.20
C ASP A 1061 -28.03 9.11 43.83
N LEU A 1062 -27.18 9.21 42.79
CA LEU A 1062 -27.53 8.84 41.42
C LEU A 1062 -27.35 7.34 41.10
N ARG A 1063 -26.94 6.49 42.06
CA ARG A 1063 -26.69 5.06 41.78
C ARG A 1063 -27.89 4.36 41.16
N GLY A 1064 -29.09 4.60 41.69
CA GLY A 1064 -30.33 4.02 41.16
C GLY A 1064 -30.66 4.47 39.73
N PHE A 1065 -30.23 5.67 39.32
CA PHE A 1065 -30.39 6.14 37.94
C PHE A 1065 -29.48 5.37 36.98
N PHE A 1066 -28.21 5.18 37.34
CA PHE A 1066 -27.26 4.38 36.56
C PHE A 1066 -27.69 2.92 36.48
N GLU A 1067 -28.18 2.34 37.58
CA GLU A 1067 -28.73 0.97 37.61
C GLU A 1067 -29.93 0.81 36.68
N LYS A 1068 -30.88 1.76 36.68
CA LYS A 1068 -32.03 1.69 35.77
C LYS A 1068 -31.62 1.72 34.31
N TRP A 1069 -30.61 2.52 33.98
CA TRP A 1069 -30.02 2.58 32.64
C TRP A 1069 -29.02 1.46 32.35
N LYS A 1070 -28.76 0.55 33.31
CA LYS A 1070 -27.76 -0.52 33.23
C LYS A 1070 -26.36 -0.03 32.79
N ILE A 1071 -25.95 1.14 33.26
CA ILE A 1071 -24.60 1.66 33.00
C ILE A 1071 -23.65 1.06 34.01
N GLU A 1072 -22.63 0.34 33.53
CA GLU A 1072 -21.63 -0.28 34.40
C GLU A 1072 -20.74 0.78 35.07
N VAL A 1073 -20.57 0.64 36.38
CA VAL A 1073 -19.72 1.46 37.24
C VAL A 1073 -19.01 0.56 38.24
N SER A 1074 -17.81 0.94 38.64
CA SER A 1074 -17.00 0.19 39.59
C SER A 1074 -17.60 0.17 41.00
N GLU A 1075 -17.34 -0.89 41.76
CA GLU A 1075 -17.75 -0.98 43.17
C GLU A 1075 -17.14 0.15 44.02
N ASN A 1076 -15.92 0.58 43.69
CA ASN A 1076 -15.28 1.72 44.35
C ASN A 1076 -16.08 3.02 44.16
N ALA A 1077 -16.63 3.27 42.97
CA ALA A 1077 -17.46 4.45 42.72
C ALA A 1077 -18.80 4.37 43.47
N LYS A 1078 -19.44 3.19 43.49
CA LYS A 1078 -20.67 2.96 44.26
C LYS A 1078 -20.44 3.20 45.75
N GLN A 1079 -19.32 2.72 46.29
CA GLN A 1079 -18.93 2.95 47.69
C GLN A 1079 -18.69 4.44 47.94
N GLN A 1080 -17.94 5.14 47.10
CA GLN A 1080 -17.70 6.57 47.28
C GLN A 1080 -18.99 7.39 47.35
N VAL A 1081 -19.97 7.13 46.48
CA VAL A 1081 -21.28 7.80 46.56
C VAL A 1081 -22.04 7.39 47.83
N ALA A 1082 -21.98 6.12 48.24
CA ALA A 1082 -22.61 5.68 49.50
C ALA A 1082 -22.09 6.46 50.73
N HIS A 1083 -20.79 6.69 50.79
CA HIS A 1083 -20.14 7.44 51.88
C HIS A 1083 -20.49 8.94 51.90
N MET A 1084 -21.09 9.48 50.83
CA MET A 1084 -21.55 10.87 50.82
C MET A 1084 -22.89 11.06 51.56
N GLU A 1085 -23.57 9.97 51.92
CA GLU A 1085 -24.84 9.98 52.68
C GLU A 1085 -25.92 10.88 52.05
N LEU A 1086 -25.94 10.96 50.72
CA LEU A 1086 -26.88 11.80 49.98
C LEU A 1086 -28.29 11.19 49.95
N PRO A 1087 -29.36 12.01 49.97
CA PRO A 1087 -30.72 11.52 49.80
C PRO A 1087 -30.91 10.95 48.38
N LYS A 1088 -31.86 10.02 48.23
CA LYS A 1088 -32.29 9.55 46.90
C LYS A 1088 -33.11 10.64 46.18
N PRO A 1089 -33.13 10.66 44.83
CA PRO A 1089 -33.98 11.57 44.08
C PRO A 1089 -35.46 11.46 44.46
N LYS A 1090 -36.10 12.62 44.72
CA LYS A 1090 -37.52 12.70 45.11
C LYS A 1090 -38.47 12.04 44.10
N LYS A 1091 -38.12 12.14 42.82
CA LYS A 1091 -38.79 11.49 41.69
C LYS A 1091 -37.73 10.67 40.94
N PRO A 1092 -38.03 9.42 40.53
CA PRO A 1092 -37.10 8.65 39.71
C PRO A 1092 -36.69 9.41 38.45
N LEU A 1093 -35.38 9.58 38.24
CA LEU A 1093 -34.85 10.48 37.20
C LEU A 1093 -35.22 10.06 35.78
N TRP A 1094 -35.40 8.75 35.54
CA TRP A 1094 -35.86 8.22 34.26
C TRP A 1094 -37.32 8.59 33.93
N GLN A 1095 -38.07 9.20 34.85
CA GLN A 1095 -39.45 9.67 34.63
C GLN A 1095 -39.55 11.17 34.28
N TYR A 1096 -38.42 11.87 34.12
CA TYR A 1096 -38.42 13.26 33.67
C TYR A 1096 -38.58 13.32 32.14
N GLY A 1097 -39.43 14.24 31.67
CA GLY A 1097 -39.75 14.44 30.26
C GLY A 1097 -40.88 13.57 29.70
N ILE A 1098 -41.50 12.75 30.55
CA ILE A 1098 -42.67 11.90 30.23
C ILE A 1098 -43.97 12.62 30.55
#